data_AF-A0A0L8G3E3-F1
#
_entry.id   AF-A0A0L8G3E3-F1
#
_cell.length_a   1.000
_cell.length_b   1.000
_cell.length_c   1.000
_cell.angle_alpha   90.00
_cell.angle_beta   90.00
_cell.angle_gamma   90.00
#
_symmetry.space_group_name_H-M   'P 1'
#
loop_
_entity.id
_entity.type
_entity.pdbx_description
1 polymer ?
#
loop_
_entity_poly.entity_id
_entity_poly.type
_entity_poly.pdbx_seq_one_letter_code
_entity_poly.pdbx_strand_id
1 'polypeptide(L)'
;MSAKAISEAKGKELLNRHLKDEAVKNRVVTITEDTNWDEVEQNNRWLFTEKLVVKPDQLIKRRGKLGLIKAGVDLNGAKAWLSEKINQEIEIGSAKGKLKNFVIEPFISHNQAEEYYVCIYSQRYENVILFHHEGGIDIGDVDAKARRLEMAPADPIKADMVASLLVRVPADLKDILSRFISALYNQYQDLHFTYLEINPLVVTNGKVFILDLAAKIDQCAEFLCKAKWGDVMEFPPPFGRDALPEEAYIADLDAKSGASLKLTILNKVGRIWTMVAGGGASVIYADTICDLGGASELANYGEYSGAPSEMQTYEYAKTILSLMTETKHKEGKILIIGGGIANFTNVATTFKGIVRALREYQQRLIEHNVSIYVRRGGPNYQEGLRIMKELGSTLGVPIHVYGPETHMTAIVSMALGKKDIPTTPQPVQTTANFLLPGGTNMQSTFCQAQLGRSPILKRKSSGDLSANSSNSKIAHHDMANDVETKQQHGLFSKQTKAIVYGMQQRAVQGMLDFDYVCSRDEPSVVAMMYPFTGDHRQKFYWGHKEILIPVYKNMADVMKKHPHADVLVNFASLRSAYESTMETLNYPQIRTIAIIAEGIPENLTRQLIMEANKKGVCIIGPATVGGVKPGCFKIGNTGGMLDNILSSKLYRPGSVAYVSRSGGMSNELNNIIALNTNGVYEGVAIGGDRYPGTTFPDYIMRYQEQEDVKMIVLLGEVGGVEEYKVIEAMKAGKITKPLVAWCIGTCARMFTSEVQFGHAGSCANADRETAVAKNKALREAGAYVPNSFDGLGTLIKKVYENLVGQGIIIPEPEQAPPTVPMDYAWARELGLIRKPASFMTSICDERGSELLYAGTPITDIFKEDLGIGGVLSLLWFQRRLPKYATKFIEMCLMVTADHGPAVSGAHNAIVCTRAGKDLVSALASGLLTIGDRFGGALDAAAKQFSEAYDSSMIPMEFVNSMRKKGKLIMGIGHRVKSLNNPDMRVVILKDYVKQHFPATPLLDYACEVEKITTSKKPNLILNVDGFIGVAMVDLFRNCGCFTREEAQEYVEIGALNGLFVLGRSMGFIGHYLDQKRLKQGLYRHPWDDISYILPESLHESL
;
A
#
# COMPACT_ATOMS: atom_id res chain seq x y z
N MET A 1 -2.71 10.62 -8.31
CA MET A 1 -2.73 12.02 -7.87
C MET A 1 -1.93 12.83 -8.88
N SER A 2 -2.38 14.03 -9.25
CA SER A 2 -1.77 14.86 -10.31
C SER A 2 -2.24 16.31 -10.20
N ALA A 3 -1.75 17.20 -11.08
CA ALA A 3 -2.39 18.49 -11.34
C ALA A 3 -3.85 18.30 -11.76
N LYS A 4 -4.79 18.83 -10.96
CA LYS A 4 -6.23 18.76 -11.22
C LYS A 4 -6.83 20.16 -11.36
N ALA A 5 -7.72 20.29 -12.34
CA ALA A 5 -8.50 21.50 -12.51
C ALA A 5 -9.48 21.67 -11.34
N ILE A 6 -9.71 22.92 -10.95
CA ILE A 6 -10.73 23.31 -9.97
C ILE A 6 -11.74 24.23 -10.64
N SER A 7 -12.94 24.28 -10.08
CA SER A 7 -13.98 25.21 -10.54
C SER A 7 -13.55 26.67 -10.34
N GLU A 8 -14.12 27.56 -11.13
CA GLU A 8 -13.84 29.00 -11.02
C GLU A 8 -14.25 29.52 -9.63
N ALA A 9 -15.43 29.10 -9.14
CA ALA A 9 -15.90 29.45 -7.81
C ALA A 9 -14.90 29.03 -6.73
N LYS A 10 -14.37 27.80 -6.82
CA LYS A 10 -13.41 27.29 -5.83
C LYS A 10 -12.08 28.02 -5.88
N GLY A 11 -11.57 28.31 -7.08
CA GLY A 11 -10.34 29.09 -7.23
C GLY A 11 -10.49 30.51 -6.67
N LYS A 12 -11.61 31.19 -6.95
CA LYS A 12 -11.91 32.52 -6.41
C LYS A 12 -12.10 32.51 -4.89
N GLU A 13 -12.70 31.46 -4.35
CA GLU A 13 -12.80 31.26 -2.90
C GLU A 13 -11.41 31.18 -2.25
N LEU A 14 -10.48 30.38 -2.81
CA LEU A 14 -9.12 30.28 -2.30
C LEU A 14 -8.39 31.62 -2.36
N LEU A 15 -8.50 32.34 -3.49
CA LEU A 15 -7.91 33.66 -3.61
C LEU A 15 -8.53 34.64 -2.61
N ASN A 16 -9.85 34.63 -2.40
CA ASN A 16 -10.49 35.50 -1.40
C ASN A 16 -10.01 35.27 0.04
N ARG A 17 -9.64 34.03 0.37
CA ARG A 17 -9.17 33.66 1.72
C ARG A 17 -7.73 34.11 1.96
N HIS A 18 -6.88 34.06 0.93
CA HIS A 18 -5.42 34.17 1.09
C HIS A 18 -4.79 35.38 0.38
N LEU A 19 -5.42 35.90 -0.68
CA LEU A 19 -5.10 37.20 -1.26
C LEU A 19 -5.74 38.27 -0.35
N LYS A 20 -4.95 39.25 0.13
CA LYS A 20 -5.40 40.24 1.12
C LYS A 20 -6.18 41.36 0.42
N ASP A 21 -5.80 42.62 0.64
CA ASP A 21 -6.47 43.80 0.08
C ASP A 21 -5.95 44.18 -1.32
N GLU A 22 -5.14 43.33 -1.96
CA GLU A 22 -4.59 43.58 -3.30
C GLU A 22 -5.61 43.40 -4.43
N ALA A 23 -6.75 42.74 -4.16
CA ALA A 23 -7.89 42.67 -5.07
C ALA A 23 -9.22 42.75 -4.31
N VAL A 24 -10.27 43.18 -5.01
CA VAL A 24 -11.63 43.17 -4.47
C VAL A 24 -12.08 41.73 -4.26
N LYS A 25 -12.62 41.43 -3.08
CA LYS A 25 -13.17 40.10 -2.78
C LYS A 25 -14.23 39.70 -3.81
N ASN A 26 -14.02 38.54 -4.43
CA ASN A 26 -14.94 37.96 -5.39
C ASN A 26 -16.23 37.56 -4.67
N ARG A 27 -17.37 38.06 -5.13
CA ARG A 27 -18.68 37.64 -4.64
C ARG A 27 -19.26 36.66 -5.65
N VAL A 28 -19.24 35.38 -5.30
CA VAL A 28 -19.63 34.28 -6.17
C VAL A 28 -20.73 33.48 -5.49
N VAL A 29 -21.83 33.25 -6.22
CA VAL A 29 -22.90 32.33 -5.80
C VAL A 29 -22.96 31.19 -6.81
N THR A 30 -22.82 29.96 -6.34
CA THR A 30 -22.97 28.75 -7.15
C THR A 30 -24.44 28.36 -7.24
N ILE A 31 -24.92 28.07 -8.44
CA ILE A 31 -26.30 27.67 -8.75
C ILE A 31 -26.31 26.33 -9.48
N THR A 32 -27.15 25.43 -9.00
CA THR A 32 -27.44 24.09 -9.52
C THR A 32 -28.95 23.91 -9.69
N GLU A 33 -29.38 22.75 -10.22
CA GLU A 33 -30.82 22.42 -10.36
C GLU A 33 -31.54 22.38 -9.01
N ASP A 34 -30.87 21.84 -7.99
CA ASP A 34 -31.42 21.67 -6.64
C ASP A 34 -31.28 22.92 -5.75
N THR A 35 -30.90 24.06 -6.33
CA THR A 35 -30.64 25.28 -5.56
C THR A 35 -31.91 25.84 -4.92
N ASN A 36 -31.88 26.01 -3.60
CA ASN A 36 -32.91 26.73 -2.86
C ASN A 36 -32.70 28.25 -3.00
N TRP A 37 -33.50 28.88 -3.87
CA TRP A 37 -33.42 30.32 -4.11
C TRP A 37 -33.71 31.18 -2.87
N ASP A 38 -34.57 30.72 -1.95
CA ASP A 38 -34.89 31.48 -0.74
C ASP A 38 -33.65 31.64 0.15
N GLU A 39 -32.87 30.57 0.29
CA GLU A 39 -31.61 30.59 1.05
C GLU A 39 -30.55 31.46 0.36
N VAL A 40 -30.41 31.32 -0.97
CA VAL A 40 -29.47 32.12 -1.76
C VAL A 40 -29.76 33.61 -1.60
N GLU A 41 -31.03 34.01 -1.70
CA GLU A 41 -31.47 35.40 -1.59
C GLU A 41 -31.30 35.97 -0.18
N GLN A 42 -31.55 35.16 0.85
CA GLN A 42 -31.35 35.57 2.24
C GLN A 42 -29.87 35.81 2.54
N ASN A 43 -28.99 34.92 2.09
CA ASN A 43 -27.56 34.97 2.35
C ASN A 43 -26.82 35.99 1.47
N ASN A 44 -27.39 36.37 0.32
CA ASN A 44 -26.71 37.22 -0.68
C ASN A 44 -27.55 38.45 -1.08
N ARG A 45 -27.80 39.36 -0.13
CA ARG A 45 -28.61 40.57 -0.36
C ARG A 45 -28.12 41.48 -1.49
N TRP A 46 -26.83 41.41 -1.83
CA TRP A 46 -26.25 42.18 -2.93
C TRP A 46 -26.80 41.81 -4.32
N LEU A 47 -27.41 40.61 -4.45
CA LEU A 47 -28.06 40.16 -5.70
C LEU A 47 -29.21 41.08 -6.15
N PHE A 48 -29.83 41.81 -5.22
CA PHE A 48 -30.95 42.72 -5.51
C PHE A 48 -30.52 44.14 -5.87
N THR A 49 -29.31 44.54 -5.44
CA THR A 49 -28.85 45.94 -5.53
C THR A 49 -27.94 46.18 -6.73
N GLU A 50 -27.32 45.13 -7.26
CA GLU A 50 -26.31 45.24 -8.30
C GLU A 50 -26.75 44.54 -9.58
N LYS A 51 -26.21 44.98 -10.72
CA LYS A 51 -26.30 44.20 -11.96
C LYS A 51 -25.41 42.97 -11.85
N LEU A 52 -25.77 41.91 -12.56
CA LEU A 52 -25.20 40.57 -12.42
C LEU A 52 -24.63 40.06 -13.74
N VAL A 53 -23.71 39.12 -13.62
CA VAL A 53 -23.19 38.24 -14.67
C VAL A 53 -23.47 36.81 -14.29
N VAL A 54 -23.98 36.02 -15.23
CA VAL A 54 -24.24 34.59 -15.07
C VAL A 54 -23.47 33.82 -16.13
N LYS A 55 -22.78 32.75 -15.72
CA LYS A 55 -22.00 31.88 -16.60
C LYS A 55 -21.89 30.46 -16.04
N PRO A 56 -21.74 29.42 -16.87
CA PRO A 56 -21.55 28.05 -16.39
C PRO A 56 -20.15 27.86 -15.79
N ASP A 57 -20.06 27.07 -14.73
CA ASP A 57 -18.81 26.72 -14.04
C ASP A 57 -18.61 25.20 -14.05
N GLN A 58 -18.25 24.69 -15.23
CA GLN A 58 -18.03 23.27 -15.52
C GLN A 58 -16.75 23.08 -16.36
N LEU A 59 -15.71 23.86 -16.07
CA LEU A 59 -14.44 23.84 -16.81
C LEU A 59 -14.58 24.15 -18.31
N ILE A 60 -15.64 24.85 -18.70
CA ILE A 60 -15.87 25.28 -20.09
C ILE A 60 -15.02 26.51 -20.38
N LYS A 61 -14.12 26.41 -21.36
CA LYS A 61 -13.33 27.54 -21.87
C LYS A 61 -14.09 28.31 -22.95
N ARG A 62 -13.70 29.56 -23.17
CA ARG A 62 -14.26 30.44 -24.23
C ARG A 62 -15.78 30.65 -24.15
N ARG A 63 -16.33 30.65 -22.93
CA ARG A 63 -17.77 30.80 -22.65
C ARG A 63 -18.42 31.99 -23.37
N GLY A 64 -17.73 33.13 -23.43
CA GLY A 64 -18.22 34.32 -24.13
C GLY A 64 -18.46 34.10 -25.62
N LYS A 65 -17.54 33.40 -26.31
CA LYS A 65 -17.68 33.08 -27.75
C LYS A 65 -18.77 32.04 -28.03
N LEU A 66 -19.09 31.22 -27.03
CA LEU A 66 -20.14 30.22 -27.09
C LEU A 66 -21.53 30.79 -26.73
N GLY A 67 -21.63 32.09 -26.41
CA GLY A 67 -22.89 32.70 -25.96
C GLY A 67 -23.36 32.20 -24.60
N LEU A 68 -22.45 31.67 -23.78
CA LEU A 68 -22.74 31.10 -22.46
C LEU A 68 -22.49 32.09 -21.31
N ILE A 69 -22.47 33.40 -21.60
CA ILE A 69 -22.34 34.44 -20.60
C ILE A 69 -23.50 35.43 -20.79
N LYS A 70 -24.27 35.66 -19.72
CA LYS A 70 -25.28 36.72 -19.68
C LYS A 70 -24.82 37.80 -18.71
N ALA A 71 -24.51 38.98 -19.21
CA ALA A 71 -23.97 40.10 -18.43
C ALA A 71 -24.94 41.29 -18.36
N GLY A 72 -24.87 42.06 -17.27
CA GLY A 72 -25.60 43.32 -17.10
C GLY A 72 -27.09 43.17 -16.78
N VAL A 73 -27.52 42.02 -16.25
CA VAL A 73 -28.92 41.70 -15.91
C VAL A 73 -29.21 41.91 -14.43
N ASP A 74 -30.48 42.02 -14.04
CA ASP A 74 -30.91 41.94 -12.64
C ASP A 74 -31.14 40.47 -12.22
N LEU A 75 -31.49 40.23 -10.96
CA LEU A 75 -31.73 38.87 -10.43
C LEU A 75 -32.84 38.14 -11.19
N ASN A 76 -33.90 38.82 -11.60
CA ASN A 76 -34.99 38.21 -12.35
C ASN A 76 -34.54 37.79 -13.76
N GLY A 77 -33.76 38.64 -14.44
CA GLY A 77 -33.14 38.31 -15.72
C GLY A 77 -32.14 37.16 -15.61
N ALA A 78 -31.38 37.09 -14.52
CA ALA A 78 -30.47 35.98 -14.22
C ALA A 78 -31.26 34.67 -14.04
N LYS A 79 -32.32 34.66 -13.22
CA LYS A 79 -33.20 33.50 -13.02
C LYS A 79 -33.85 33.02 -14.31
N ALA A 80 -34.38 33.95 -15.11
CA ALA A 80 -34.98 33.62 -16.41
C ALA A 80 -33.98 32.95 -17.35
N TRP A 81 -32.76 33.49 -17.46
CA TRP A 81 -31.71 32.89 -18.28
C TRP A 81 -31.27 31.52 -17.75
N LEU A 82 -31.13 31.36 -16.44
CA LEU A 82 -30.81 30.08 -15.82
C LEU A 82 -31.90 29.03 -16.09
N SER A 83 -33.17 29.39 -16.00
CA SER A 83 -34.28 28.47 -16.28
C SER A 83 -34.30 27.96 -17.73
N GLU A 84 -33.76 28.74 -18.67
CA GLU A 84 -33.60 28.32 -20.07
C GLU A 84 -32.38 27.41 -20.26
N LYS A 85 -31.26 27.70 -19.56
CA LYS A 85 -29.97 27.04 -19.78
C LYS A 85 -29.73 25.82 -18.90
N ILE A 86 -30.33 25.75 -17.72
CA ILE A 86 -30.11 24.65 -16.81
C ILE A 86 -30.65 23.35 -17.41
N ASN A 87 -29.88 22.28 -17.30
CA ASN A 87 -30.11 21.00 -17.96
C ASN A 87 -30.16 21.02 -19.49
N GLN A 88 -29.87 22.15 -20.13
CA GLN A 88 -29.69 22.20 -21.58
C GLN A 88 -28.47 21.36 -21.96
N GLU A 89 -28.68 20.45 -22.92
CA GLU A 89 -27.61 19.67 -23.52
C GLU A 89 -26.91 20.53 -24.60
N ILE A 90 -25.58 20.64 -24.51
CA ILE A 90 -24.77 21.38 -25.45
C ILE A 90 -23.59 20.54 -25.93
N GLU A 91 -23.10 20.87 -27.12
CA GLU A 91 -21.94 20.25 -27.74
C GLU A 91 -20.82 21.28 -27.89
N ILE A 92 -19.66 20.97 -27.33
CA ILE A 92 -18.46 21.82 -27.37
C ILE A 92 -17.30 20.97 -27.90
N GLY A 93 -16.90 21.21 -29.14
CA GLY A 93 -15.92 20.34 -29.80
C GLY A 93 -16.48 18.92 -29.95
N SER A 94 -15.75 17.92 -29.44
CA SER A 94 -16.19 16.51 -29.39
C SER A 94 -16.95 16.14 -28.12
N ALA A 95 -17.05 17.05 -27.14
CA ALA A 95 -17.67 16.79 -25.85
C ALA A 95 -19.14 17.22 -25.86
N LYS A 96 -20.01 16.31 -25.44
CA LYS A 96 -21.45 16.55 -25.33
C LYS A 96 -21.88 16.37 -23.88
N GLY A 97 -22.53 17.37 -23.30
CA GLY A 97 -22.89 17.36 -21.87
C GLY A 97 -24.00 18.34 -21.52
N LYS A 98 -24.56 18.18 -20.32
CA LYS A 98 -25.59 19.09 -19.78
C LYS A 98 -24.97 20.20 -18.95
N LEU A 99 -25.55 21.39 -19.04
CA LEU A 99 -25.25 22.52 -18.16
C LEU A 99 -25.97 22.34 -16.82
N LYS A 100 -25.22 21.99 -15.77
CA LYS A 100 -25.74 21.67 -14.43
C LYS A 100 -25.30 22.67 -13.36
N ASN A 101 -24.18 23.35 -13.56
CA ASN A 101 -23.55 24.20 -12.55
C ASN A 101 -23.20 25.57 -13.13
N PHE A 102 -23.63 26.62 -12.44
CA PHE A 102 -23.45 28.02 -12.84
C PHE A 102 -22.92 28.85 -11.68
N VAL A 103 -22.34 30.00 -12.02
CA VAL A 103 -21.96 31.03 -11.06
C VAL A 103 -22.62 32.35 -11.40
N ILE A 104 -23.09 33.06 -10.37
CA ILE A 104 -23.57 34.43 -10.42
C ILE A 104 -22.55 35.34 -9.73
N GLU A 105 -22.18 36.42 -10.40
CA GLU A 105 -21.23 37.42 -9.91
C GLU A 105 -21.73 38.85 -10.19
N PRO A 106 -21.25 39.87 -9.47
CA PRO A 106 -21.52 41.26 -9.81
C PRO A 106 -21.01 41.62 -11.22
N PHE A 107 -21.82 42.37 -11.97
CA PHE A 107 -21.39 42.99 -13.22
C PHE A 107 -20.56 44.24 -12.92
N ILE A 108 -19.31 44.23 -13.37
CA ILE A 108 -18.41 45.37 -13.27
C ILE A 108 -18.46 46.12 -14.60
N SER A 109 -18.88 47.38 -14.59
CA SER A 109 -18.85 48.24 -15.78
C SER A 109 -17.41 48.72 -16.01
N HIS A 110 -16.85 48.42 -17.18
CA HIS A 110 -15.47 48.75 -17.55
C HIS A 110 -15.33 48.86 -19.08
N ASN A 111 -14.25 49.50 -19.53
CA ASN A 111 -13.85 49.61 -20.94
C ASN A 111 -12.79 48.55 -21.29
N GLN A 112 -12.63 48.26 -22.59
CA GLN A 112 -11.62 47.30 -23.07
C GLN A 112 -10.19 47.65 -22.63
N ALA A 113 -9.86 48.95 -22.52
CA ALA A 113 -8.54 49.41 -22.08
C ALA A 113 -8.26 49.14 -20.59
N GLU A 114 -9.28 48.76 -19.81
CA GLU A 114 -9.16 48.37 -18.41
C GLU A 114 -9.03 46.85 -18.23
N GLU A 115 -9.11 46.06 -19.32
CA GLU A 115 -8.92 44.61 -19.32
C GLU A 115 -7.45 44.22 -19.55
N TYR A 116 -6.92 43.40 -18.65
CA TYR A 116 -5.57 42.87 -18.66
C TYR A 116 -5.60 41.33 -18.66
N TYR A 117 -4.45 40.73 -18.96
CA TYR A 117 -4.24 39.28 -18.89
C TYR A 117 -3.10 38.95 -17.93
N VAL A 118 -3.32 37.96 -17.06
CA VAL A 118 -2.27 37.38 -16.21
C VAL A 118 -2.38 35.86 -16.22
N CYS A 119 -1.26 35.16 -16.44
CA CYS A 119 -1.19 33.72 -16.30
C CYS A 119 0.12 33.29 -15.63
N ILE A 120 0.05 32.34 -14.70
CA ILE A 120 1.18 31.73 -14.02
C ILE A 120 1.09 30.23 -14.22
N TYR A 121 2.15 29.62 -14.75
CA TYR A 121 2.20 28.17 -14.92
C TYR A 121 3.59 27.59 -14.66
N SER A 122 3.61 26.33 -14.24
CA SER A 122 4.82 25.64 -13.84
C SER A 122 5.49 24.93 -15.03
N GLN A 123 6.79 25.14 -15.18
CA GLN A 123 7.68 24.35 -16.02
C GLN A 123 8.73 23.64 -15.15
N ARG A 124 9.56 22.79 -15.78
CA ARG A 124 10.54 21.95 -15.08
C ARG A 124 11.54 22.77 -14.23
N TYR A 125 12.07 23.85 -14.78
CA TYR A 125 13.12 24.65 -14.14
C TYR A 125 12.64 26.01 -13.65
N GLU A 126 11.40 26.38 -13.96
CA GLU A 126 10.89 27.73 -13.76
C GLU A 126 9.37 27.76 -13.57
N ASN A 127 8.87 28.78 -12.88
CA ASN A 127 7.51 29.27 -12.98
C ASN A 127 7.51 30.41 -14.00
N VAL A 128 6.58 30.35 -14.95
CA VAL A 128 6.44 31.36 -16.01
C VAL A 128 5.27 32.26 -15.66
N ILE A 129 5.50 33.57 -15.64
CA ILE A 129 4.47 34.60 -15.48
C ILE A 129 4.30 35.30 -16.83
N LEU A 130 3.08 35.24 -17.36
CA LEU A 130 2.67 35.93 -18.58
C LEU A 130 1.79 37.13 -18.24
N PHE A 131 2.03 38.25 -18.91
CA PHE A 131 1.23 39.47 -18.80
C PHE A 131 0.95 40.09 -20.16
N HIS A 132 -0.30 40.50 -20.42
CA HIS A 132 -0.62 41.32 -21.59
C HIS A 132 -1.55 42.48 -21.21
N HIS A 133 -1.23 43.68 -21.72
CA HIS A 133 -1.98 44.93 -21.50
C HIS A 133 -3.34 45.00 -22.20
N GLU A 134 -3.60 44.12 -23.18
CA GLU A 134 -4.91 43.99 -23.84
C GLU A 134 -5.44 42.60 -23.51
N GLY A 135 -6.26 42.51 -22.47
CA GLY A 135 -6.96 41.29 -22.04
C GLY A 135 -8.23 41.04 -22.84
N GLY A 136 -9.08 40.14 -22.32
CA GLY A 136 -10.43 39.94 -22.80
C GLY A 136 -10.64 38.72 -23.69
N ILE A 137 -11.84 38.65 -24.26
CA ILE A 137 -12.33 37.52 -25.08
C ILE A 137 -11.52 37.38 -26.38
N ASP A 138 -10.96 38.47 -26.90
CA ASP A 138 -10.29 38.54 -28.21
C ASP A 138 -8.77 38.69 -28.15
N ILE A 139 -8.15 38.27 -27.04
CA ILE A 139 -6.68 38.30 -26.86
C ILE A 139 -5.89 37.52 -27.93
N GLY A 140 -6.48 36.46 -28.50
CA GLY A 140 -5.85 35.64 -29.54
C GLY A 140 -4.76 34.72 -29.00
N ASP A 141 -3.67 34.54 -29.75
CA ASP A 141 -2.50 33.74 -29.32
C ASP A 141 -1.67 34.52 -28.28
N VAL A 142 -1.91 34.22 -27.01
CA VAL A 142 -1.32 34.93 -25.89
C VAL A 142 0.15 34.58 -25.67
N ASP A 143 0.57 33.35 -26.01
CA ASP A 143 1.96 32.92 -25.85
C ASP A 143 2.91 33.72 -26.75
N ALA A 144 2.44 34.14 -27.93
CA ALA A 144 3.20 34.99 -28.84
C ALA A 144 3.16 36.48 -28.48
N LYS A 145 2.08 36.96 -27.86
CA LYS A 145 1.83 38.38 -27.60
C LYS A 145 2.28 38.85 -26.22
N ALA A 146 2.10 38.01 -25.19
CA ALA A 146 2.34 38.37 -23.80
C ALA A 146 3.82 38.60 -23.50
N ARG A 147 4.08 39.52 -22.56
CA ARG A 147 5.39 39.61 -21.90
C ARG A 147 5.55 38.42 -20.96
N ARG A 148 6.78 37.92 -20.88
CA ARG A 148 7.13 36.70 -20.14
C ARG A 148 8.20 37.02 -19.09
N LEU A 149 8.00 36.52 -17.88
CA LEU A 149 8.97 36.52 -16.80
C LEU A 149 9.16 35.10 -16.28
N GLU A 150 10.40 34.66 -16.20
CA GLU A 150 10.79 33.32 -15.77
C GLU A 150 11.43 33.39 -14.38
N MET A 151 10.98 32.54 -13.47
CA MET A 151 11.43 32.52 -12.08
C MET A 151 11.75 31.10 -11.64
N ALA A 152 12.83 30.87 -10.90
CA ALA A 152 13.08 29.54 -10.37
C ALA A 152 11.98 29.11 -9.35
N PRO A 153 11.67 27.81 -9.22
CA PRO A 153 10.59 27.29 -8.38
C PRO A 153 10.49 27.82 -6.95
N ALA A 154 11.64 28.10 -6.32
CA ALA A 154 11.74 28.55 -4.93
C ALA A 154 12.12 30.02 -4.79
N ASP A 155 12.28 30.76 -5.90
CA ASP A 155 12.71 32.15 -5.83
C ASP A 155 11.54 33.05 -5.38
N PRO A 156 11.79 34.03 -4.48
CA PRO A 156 10.80 35.02 -4.12
C PRO A 156 10.64 36.05 -5.26
N ILE A 157 9.42 36.55 -5.46
CA ILE A 157 9.15 37.61 -6.43
C ILE A 157 9.52 38.98 -5.86
N LYS A 158 10.22 39.80 -6.66
CA LYS A 158 10.60 41.19 -6.32
C LYS A 158 9.85 42.18 -7.21
N ALA A 159 9.46 43.33 -6.66
CA ALA A 159 8.70 44.36 -7.38
C ALA A 159 9.38 44.83 -8.67
N ASP A 160 10.71 44.98 -8.65
CA ASP A 160 11.50 45.40 -9.82
C ASP A 160 11.44 44.40 -10.98
N MET A 161 11.27 43.11 -10.68
CA MET A 161 11.15 42.06 -11.71
C MET A 161 9.80 42.18 -12.44
N VAL A 162 8.73 42.51 -11.71
CA VAL A 162 7.38 42.67 -12.27
C VAL A 162 7.30 43.90 -13.18
N ALA A 163 8.10 44.94 -12.92
CA ALA A 163 8.15 46.13 -13.77
C ALA A 163 8.48 45.80 -15.24
N SER A 164 9.23 44.72 -15.51
CA SER A 164 9.55 44.24 -16.86
C SER A 164 8.32 43.74 -17.64
N LEU A 165 7.26 43.29 -16.95
CA LEU A 165 6.01 42.85 -17.53
C LEU A 165 5.10 44.03 -17.90
N LEU A 166 5.17 45.13 -17.13
CA LEU A 166 4.22 46.25 -17.15
C LEU A 166 4.65 47.41 -18.07
N VAL A 167 5.48 47.16 -19.08
CA VAL A 167 6.06 48.23 -19.93
C VAL A 167 4.99 49.07 -20.63
N ARG A 168 3.94 48.43 -21.16
CA ARG A 168 2.84 49.07 -21.92
C ARG A 168 1.63 49.46 -21.04
N VAL A 169 1.79 49.42 -19.73
CA VAL A 169 0.74 49.79 -18.76
C VAL A 169 0.90 51.28 -18.39
N PRO A 170 -0.19 52.04 -18.23
CA PRO A 170 -0.16 53.42 -17.71
C PRO A 170 0.59 53.52 -16.36
N ALA A 171 1.38 54.58 -16.17
CA ALA A 171 2.30 54.70 -15.03
C ALA A 171 1.59 54.68 -13.66
N ASP A 172 0.39 55.25 -13.60
CA ASP A 172 -0.51 55.28 -12.45
C ASP A 172 -1.03 53.88 -12.04
N LEU A 173 -1.07 52.92 -12.97
CA LEU A 173 -1.55 51.56 -12.72
C LEU A 173 -0.42 50.54 -12.48
N LYS A 174 0.85 50.93 -12.68
CA LYS A 174 1.98 49.99 -12.53
C LYS A 174 2.16 49.51 -11.10
N ASP A 175 2.01 50.38 -10.11
CA ASP A 175 2.18 50.01 -8.71
C ASP A 175 1.14 48.98 -8.25
N ILE A 176 -0.15 49.24 -8.54
CA ILE A 176 -1.25 48.36 -8.15
C ILE A 176 -1.13 46.98 -8.82
N LEU A 177 -0.81 46.93 -10.11
CA LEU A 177 -0.61 45.68 -10.84
C LEU A 177 0.65 44.93 -10.36
N SER A 178 1.73 45.65 -10.04
CA SER A 178 2.95 45.05 -9.50
C SER A 178 2.70 44.37 -8.16
N ARG A 179 2.00 45.05 -7.23
CA ARG A 179 1.59 44.48 -5.94
C ARG A 179 0.67 43.27 -6.11
N PHE A 180 -0.32 43.36 -6.99
CA PHE A 180 -1.24 42.26 -7.26
C PHE A 180 -0.53 41.03 -7.84
N ILE A 181 0.29 41.18 -8.89
CA ILE A 181 1.01 40.06 -9.52
C ILE A 181 1.97 39.42 -8.52
N SER A 182 2.64 40.21 -7.69
CA SER A 182 3.52 39.71 -6.63
C SER A 182 2.77 38.89 -5.59
N ALA A 183 1.63 39.39 -5.09
CA ALA A 183 0.79 38.67 -4.15
C ALA A 183 0.20 37.39 -4.77
N LEU A 184 -0.23 37.45 -6.04
CA LEU A 184 -0.77 36.31 -6.77
C LEU A 184 0.27 35.20 -6.95
N TYR A 185 1.52 35.55 -7.25
CA TYR A 185 2.62 34.58 -7.35
C TYR A 185 2.92 33.90 -6.01
N ASN A 186 2.90 34.65 -4.91
CA ASN A 186 3.08 34.07 -3.58
C ASN A 186 1.96 33.06 -3.26
N GLN A 187 0.70 33.41 -3.58
CA GLN A 187 -0.42 32.48 -3.40
C GLN A 187 -0.35 31.27 -4.34
N TYR A 188 0.14 31.46 -5.56
CA TYR A 188 0.40 30.38 -6.51
C TYR A 188 1.35 29.33 -5.91
N GLN A 189 2.46 29.76 -5.29
CA GLN A 189 3.40 28.87 -4.61
C GLN A 189 2.81 28.27 -3.33
N ASP A 190 2.24 29.11 -2.45
CA ASP A 190 1.77 28.73 -1.11
C ASP A 190 0.60 27.73 -1.11
N LEU A 191 -0.21 27.76 -2.17
CA LEU A 191 -1.36 26.89 -2.36
C LEU A 191 -1.07 25.76 -3.37
N HIS A 192 0.17 25.65 -3.86
CA HIS A 192 0.60 24.62 -4.82
C HIS A 192 -0.25 24.59 -6.10
N PHE A 193 -0.49 25.76 -6.70
CA PHE A 193 -1.02 25.84 -8.06
C PHE A 193 0.03 25.36 -9.07
N THR A 194 -0.44 24.72 -10.14
CA THR A 194 0.38 24.35 -11.31
C THR A 194 0.02 25.16 -12.55
N TYR A 195 -1.19 25.72 -12.56
CA TYR A 195 -1.69 26.65 -13.57
C TYR A 195 -2.67 27.62 -12.91
N LEU A 196 -2.56 28.91 -13.20
CA LEU A 196 -3.49 29.94 -12.74
C LEU A 196 -3.56 31.03 -13.80
N GLU A 197 -4.72 31.21 -14.41
CA GLU A 197 -4.98 32.19 -15.45
C GLU A 197 -6.17 33.07 -15.06
N ILE A 198 -6.01 34.39 -15.22
CA ILE A 198 -7.05 35.38 -15.02
C ILE A 198 -7.23 36.15 -16.34
N ASN A 199 -8.39 35.95 -16.99
CA ASN A 199 -8.71 36.64 -18.24
C ASN A 199 -10.22 36.92 -18.43
N PRO A 200 -10.70 38.16 -18.28
CA PRO A 200 -9.92 39.37 -18.02
C PRO A 200 -9.64 39.61 -16.53
N LEU A 201 -8.47 40.19 -16.26
CA LEU A 201 -8.18 40.93 -15.03
C LEU A 201 -8.59 42.39 -15.27
N VAL A 202 -9.48 42.95 -14.47
CA VAL A 202 -9.95 44.34 -14.68
C VAL A 202 -9.38 45.26 -13.62
N VAL A 203 -8.83 46.41 -14.04
CA VAL A 203 -8.38 47.47 -13.12
C VAL A 203 -9.16 48.74 -13.41
N THR A 204 -10.09 49.08 -12.51
CA THR A 204 -10.93 50.28 -12.62
C THR A 204 -11.13 50.93 -11.26
N ASN A 205 -11.30 52.25 -11.22
CA ASN A 205 -11.45 53.02 -9.97
C ASN A 205 -10.35 52.75 -8.92
N GLY A 206 -9.11 52.50 -9.36
CA GLY A 206 -7.99 52.19 -8.48
C GLY A 206 -8.10 50.85 -7.75
N LYS A 207 -8.92 49.91 -8.25
CA LYS A 207 -9.15 48.58 -7.67
C LYS A 207 -8.98 47.48 -8.71
N VAL A 208 -8.57 46.29 -8.27
CA VAL A 208 -8.38 45.11 -9.10
C VAL A 208 -9.55 44.14 -8.94
N PHE A 209 -10.09 43.66 -10.05
CA PHE A 209 -11.22 42.72 -10.12
C PHE A 209 -10.84 41.48 -10.93
N ILE A 210 -11.08 40.30 -10.38
CA ILE A 210 -10.82 39.01 -11.04
C ILE A 210 -12.12 38.54 -11.69
N LEU A 211 -12.33 38.85 -12.96
CA LEU A 211 -13.60 38.52 -13.62
C LEU A 211 -13.68 37.06 -14.06
N ASP A 212 -12.56 36.45 -14.42
CA ASP A 212 -12.47 35.04 -14.81
C ASP A 212 -11.28 34.38 -14.10
N LEU A 213 -11.40 33.10 -13.77
CA LEU A 213 -10.28 32.34 -13.22
C LEU A 213 -10.32 30.90 -13.74
N ALA A 214 -9.23 30.49 -14.38
CA ALA A 214 -8.98 29.10 -14.74
C ALA A 214 -7.74 28.62 -13.99
N ALA A 215 -7.86 27.55 -13.20
CA ALA A 215 -6.76 27.10 -12.37
C ALA A 215 -6.65 25.57 -12.26
N LYS A 216 -5.42 25.09 -12.06
CA LYS A 216 -5.08 23.72 -11.69
C LYS A 216 -4.22 23.73 -10.43
N ILE A 217 -4.51 22.86 -9.47
CA ILE A 217 -3.72 22.65 -8.26
C ILE A 217 -3.11 21.25 -8.25
N ASP A 218 -1.95 21.11 -7.63
CA ASP A 218 -1.28 19.82 -7.49
C ASP A 218 -1.92 19.00 -6.36
N GLN A 219 -2.79 18.03 -6.70
CA GLN A 219 -3.47 17.20 -5.70
C GLN A 219 -2.48 16.48 -4.77
N CYS A 220 -1.27 16.16 -5.21
CA CYS A 220 -0.26 15.53 -4.35
C CYS A 220 0.13 16.40 -3.14
N ALA A 221 -0.08 17.73 -3.22
CA ALA A 221 0.17 18.67 -2.13
C ALA A 221 -0.96 18.74 -1.09
N GLU A 222 -2.03 17.95 -1.22
CA GLU A 222 -3.17 17.98 -0.29
C GLU A 222 -2.73 17.82 1.16
N PHE A 223 -1.75 16.94 1.43
CA PHE A 223 -1.27 16.75 2.80
C PHE A 223 -0.54 17.95 3.40
N LEU A 224 -0.01 18.86 2.58
CA LEU A 224 0.61 20.11 2.99
C LEU A 224 -0.45 21.22 3.10
N CYS A 225 -1.39 21.22 2.16
CA CYS A 225 -2.31 22.33 1.94
C CYS A 225 -3.70 22.12 2.55
N LYS A 226 -4.01 20.98 3.18
CA LYS A 226 -5.36 20.65 3.70
C LYS A 226 -5.96 21.78 4.53
N ALA A 227 -5.19 22.37 5.45
CA ALA A 227 -5.66 23.49 6.27
C ALA A 227 -5.96 24.76 5.47
N LYS A 228 -5.21 25.03 4.38
CA LYS A 228 -5.40 26.20 3.52
C LYS A 228 -6.53 26.01 2.50
N TRP A 229 -6.66 24.79 1.99
CA TRP A 229 -7.62 24.37 0.97
C TRP A 229 -9.04 24.19 1.55
N GLY A 230 -9.13 23.79 2.82
CA GLY A 230 -10.36 23.43 3.51
C GLY A 230 -10.59 21.92 3.56
N ASP A 231 -11.55 21.49 4.38
CA ASP A 231 -11.78 20.07 4.66
C ASP A 231 -12.32 19.26 3.48
N VAL A 232 -12.99 19.92 2.52
CA VAL A 232 -13.53 19.30 1.31
C VAL A 232 -13.00 20.03 0.09
N MET A 233 -12.19 19.32 -0.70
CA MET A 233 -11.72 19.75 -2.02
C MET A 233 -12.38 18.91 -3.10
N GLU A 234 -13.13 19.58 -3.97
CA GLU A 234 -13.81 18.95 -5.10
C GLU A 234 -13.04 19.23 -6.39
N PHE A 235 -12.85 18.18 -7.18
CA PHE A 235 -12.21 18.25 -8.49
C PHE A 235 -13.25 17.90 -9.55
N PRO A 236 -13.86 18.89 -10.21
CA PRO A 236 -14.91 18.63 -11.20
C PRO A 236 -14.34 17.83 -12.38
N PRO A 237 -15.10 16.88 -12.95
CA PRO A 237 -14.70 16.20 -14.17
C PRO A 237 -14.68 17.19 -15.35
N PRO A 238 -13.93 16.87 -16.43
CA PRO A 238 -14.03 17.62 -17.67
C PRO A 238 -15.47 17.67 -18.21
N PHE A 239 -15.81 18.78 -18.88
CA PHE A 239 -17.13 18.92 -19.49
C PHE A 239 -17.44 17.74 -20.44
N GLY A 240 -18.68 17.24 -20.39
CA GLY A 240 -19.13 16.08 -21.16
C GLY A 240 -19.05 14.75 -20.40
N ARG A 241 -18.51 14.74 -19.17
CA ARG A 241 -18.55 13.58 -18.28
C ARG A 241 -19.27 13.90 -16.97
N ASP A 242 -20.03 12.91 -16.48
CA ASP A 242 -20.65 12.96 -15.16
C ASP A 242 -19.67 12.45 -14.10
N ALA A 243 -19.70 13.08 -12.92
CA ALA A 243 -19.01 12.57 -11.74
C ALA A 243 -19.84 11.42 -11.14
N LEU A 244 -19.23 10.25 -10.98
CA LEU A 244 -19.91 9.08 -10.42
C LEU A 244 -19.46 8.80 -8.98
N PRO A 245 -20.38 8.36 -8.09
CA PRO A 245 -20.03 8.04 -6.71
C PRO A 245 -18.99 6.92 -6.61
N GLU A 246 -18.97 5.99 -7.57
CA GLU A 246 -17.98 4.92 -7.63
C GLU A 246 -16.56 5.44 -7.93
N GLU A 247 -16.43 6.47 -8.76
CA GLU A 247 -15.14 7.11 -9.02
C GLU A 247 -14.63 7.82 -7.76
N ALA A 248 -15.52 8.50 -7.03
CA ALA A 248 -15.20 9.16 -5.76
C ALA A 248 -14.77 8.14 -4.69
N TYR A 249 -15.45 6.99 -4.61
CA TYR A 249 -15.08 5.92 -3.68
C TYR A 249 -13.67 5.38 -3.95
N ILE A 250 -13.33 5.10 -5.21
CA ILE A 250 -11.98 4.64 -5.56
C ILE A 250 -10.94 5.74 -5.31
N ALA A 251 -11.26 7.00 -5.59
CA ALA A 251 -10.37 8.13 -5.29
C ALA A 251 -10.09 8.30 -3.79
N ASP A 252 -11.07 8.02 -2.93
CA ASP A 252 -10.89 8.01 -1.47
C ASP A 252 -9.99 6.87 -1.00
N LEU A 253 -10.15 5.66 -1.57
CA LEU A 253 -9.26 4.52 -1.30
C LEU A 253 -7.81 4.80 -1.72
N ASP A 254 -7.62 5.47 -2.87
CA ASP A 254 -6.33 5.91 -3.38
C ASP A 254 -5.65 6.90 -2.41
N ALA A 255 -6.38 7.94 -1.99
CA ALA A 255 -5.85 9.00 -1.12
C ALA A 255 -5.44 8.49 0.28
N LYS A 256 -6.03 7.39 0.75
CA LYS A 256 -5.76 6.77 2.05
C LYS A 256 -4.66 5.71 2.01
N SER A 257 -4.04 5.47 0.85
CA SER A 257 -3.07 4.40 0.63
C SER A 257 -1.77 4.92 0.00
N GLY A 258 -0.68 4.14 0.16
CA GLY A 258 0.53 4.31 -0.66
C GLY A 258 0.47 3.55 -2.00
N ALA A 259 -0.56 2.72 -2.18
CA ALA A 259 -0.88 2.07 -3.46
C ALA A 259 -1.65 3.04 -4.38
N SER A 260 -1.56 2.85 -5.69
CA SER A 260 -2.36 3.61 -6.65
C SER A 260 -3.60 2.84 -7.05
N LEU A 261 -4.77 3.47 -6.92
CA LEU A 261 -6.07 2.96 -7.35
C LEU A 261 -6.77 4.05 -8.17
N LYS A 262 -7.04 3.80 -9.46
CA LYS A 262 -7.65 4.80 -10.35
C LYS A 262 -8.79 4.17 -11.11
N LEU A 263 -9.92 4.87 -11.15
CA LEU A 263 -11.08 4.47 -11.95
C LEU A 263 -11.67 5.70 -12.64
N THR A 264 -12.00 5.53 -13.91
CA THR A 264 -12.65 6.51 -14.75
C THR A 264 -13.61 5.80 -15.69
N ILE A 265 -14.88 6.15 -15.60
CA ILE A 265 -15.94 5.58 -16.45
C ILE A 265 -16.03 6.40 -17.73
N LEU A 266 -15.87 5.71 -18.85
CA LEU A 266 -15.88 6.28 -20.20
C LEU A 266 -17.24 6.06 -20.86
N ASN A 267 -17.75 4.83 -20.81
CA ASN A 267 -19.04 4.44 -21.34
C ASN A 267 -19.71 3.42 -20.40
N LYS A 268 -20.64 3.87 -19.56
CA LYS A 268 -21.29 3.02 -18.55
C LYS A 268 -22.05 1.81 -19.16
N VAL A 269 -22.53 1.92 -20.40
CA VAL A 269 -23.24 0.84 -21.11
C VAL A 269 -22.30 -0.04 -21.96
N GLY A 270 -21.02 0.31 -22.06
CA GLY A 270 -20.04 -0.42 -22.83
C GLY A 270 -19.85 -1.86 -22.33
N ARG A 271 -19.54 -2.77 -23.26
CA ARG A 271 -19.36 -4.19 -22.94
C ARG A 271 -17.95 -4.57 -22.49
N ILE A 272 -16.93 -3.75 -22.77
CA ILE A 272 -15.52 -4.08 -22.48
C ILE A 272 -15.07 -3.39 -21.20
N TRP A 273 -14.88 -4.16 -20.13
CA TRP A 273 -14.41 -3.68 -18.84
C TRP A 273 -12.97 -4.10 -18.58
N THR A 274 -12.20 -3.21 -17.98
CA THR A 274 -10.78 -3.44 -17.69
C THR A 274 -10.47 -3.29 -16.20
N MET A 275 -9.75 -4.28 -15.68
CA MET A 275 -9.19 -4.30 -14.32
C MET A 275 -7.71 -4.66 -14.44
N VAL A 276 -6.93 -3.72 -14.97
CA VAL A 276 -5.52 -3.93 -15.33
C VAL A 276 -4.62 -3.38 -14.24
N ALA A 277 -3.57 -4.10 -13.89
CA ALA A 277 -2.62 -3.62 -12.90
C ALA A 277 -1.39 -2.92 -13.49
N GLY A 278 -1.15 -1.67 -13.04
CA GLY A 278 -0.08 -0.79 -13.47
C GLY A 278 -0.53 0.28 -14.46
N GLY A 279 -0.23 1.55 -14.18
CA GLY A 279 -0.58 2.70 -15.03
C GLY A 279 -0.12 2.58 -16.47
N GLY A 280 1.15 2.21 -16.72
CA GLY A 280 1.62 2.01 -18.11
C GLY A 280 0.95 0.82 -18.81
N ALA A 281 0.67 -0.27 -18.08
CA ALA A 281 0.02 -1.43 -18.67
C ALA A 281 -1.44 -1.09 -19.03
N SER A 282 -2.20 -0.45 -18.13
CA SER A 282 -3.61 -0.09 -18.40
C SER A 282 -3.76 0.79 -19.63
N VAL A 283 -2.82 1.72 -19.86
CA VAL A 283 -2.76 2.53 -21.09
C VAL A 283 -2.56 1.66 -22.32
N ILE A 284 -1.61 0.71 -22.30
CA ILE A 284 -1.36 -0.17 -23.45
C ILE A 284 -2.56 -1.09 -23.72
N TYR A 285 -3.23 -1.63 -22.69
CA TYR A 285 -4.45 -2.41 -22.88
C TYR A 285 -5.56 -1.55 -23.53
N ALA A 286 -5.72 -0.30 -23.09
CA ALA A 286 -6.68 0.63 -23.70
C ALA A 286 -6.31 0.94 -25.17
N ASP A 287 -5.03 1.19 -25.47
CA ASP A 287 -4.52 1.36 -26.83
C ASP A 287 -4.89 0.15 -27.71
N THR A 288 -4.59 -1.07 -27.26
CA THR A 288 -4.91 -2.28 -28.03
C THR A 288 -6.43 -2.47 -28.24
N ILE A 289 -7.26 -2.19 -27.22
CA ILE A 289 -8.72 -2.29 -27.36
C ILE A 289 -9.21 -1.31 -28.43
N CYS A 290 -8.72 -0.06 -28.37
CA CYS A 290 -9.03 0.99 -29.31
C CYS A 290 -8.56 0.66 -30.74
N ASP A 291 -7.32 0.20 -30.90
CA ASP A 291 -6.72 -0.18 -32.19
C ASP A 291 -7.48 -1.33 -32.87
N LEU A 292 -8.10 -2.23 -32.08
CA LEU A 292 -8.90 -3.35 -32.57
C LEU A 292 -10.38 -2.99 -32.80
N GLY A 293 -10.74 -1.70 -32.72
CA GLY A 293 -12.08 -1.19 -32.99
C GLY A 293 -13.04 -1.21 -31.79
N GLY A 294 -12.54 -1.44 -30.58
CA GLY A 294 -13.34 -1.51 -29.35
C GLY A 294 -13.55 -0.17 -28.64
N ALA A 295 -13.14 0.96 -29.23
CA ALA A 295 -13.14 2.27 -28.56
C ALA A 295 -14.53 2.70 -28.05
N SER A 296 -15.59 2.50 -28.83
CA SER A 296 -16.97 2.85 -28.44
C SER A 296 -17.53 1.94 -27.35
N GLU A 297 -16.99 0.73 -27.21
CA GLU A 297 -17.43 -0.30 -26.27
C GLU A 297 -16.58 -0.38 -24.99
N LEU A 298 -15.48 0.40 -24.92
CA LEU A 298 -14.62 0.49 -23.75
C LEU A 298 -15.35 1.23 -22.64
N ALA A 299 -15.69 0.52 -21.56
CA ALA A 299 -16.53 1.04 -20.51
C ALA A 299 -15.78 1.92 -19.52
N ASN A 300 -14.54 1.55 -19.19
CA ASN A 300 -13.73 2.23 -18.20
C ASN A 300 -12.25 2.26 -18.58
N TYR A 301 -11.57 3.30 -18.10
CA TYR A 301 -10.13 3.30 -17.88
C TYR A 301 -9.89 3.17 -16.37
N GLY A 302 -8.99 2.28 -15.96
CA GLY A 302 -8.62 2.18 -14.57
C GLY A 302 -7.38 1.32 -14.36
N GLU A 303 -6.73 1.52 -13.21
CA GLU A 303 -5.58 0.72 -12.82
C GLU A 303 -5.48 0.53 -11.30
N TYR A 304 -4.80 -0.56 -10.92
CA TYR A 304 -4.35 -0.75 -9.55
C TYR A 304 -2.85 -1.12 -9.53
N SER A 305 -2.06 -0.44 -8.71
CA SER A 305 -0.61 -0.67 -8.59
C SER A 305 -0.05 -0.19 -7.25
N GLY A 306 1.27 -0.24 -7.05
CA GLY A 306 1.88 0.10 -5.75
C GLY A 306 1.64 -0.94 -4.64
N ALA A 307 1.47 -2.22 -5.02
CA ALA A 307 1.22 -3.35 -4.11
C ALA A 307 0.02 -3.14 -3.13
N PRO A 308 -1.21 -2.98 -3.66
CA PRO A 308 -2.40 -2.89 -2.82
C PRO A 308 -2.61 -4.20 -2.03
N SER A 309 -3.25 -4.06 -0.87
CA SER A 309 -3.66 -5.19 -0.04
C SER A 309 -4.76 -6.03 -0.71
N GLU A 310 -5.00 -7.23 -0.17
CA GLU A 310 -6.12 -8.07 -0.57
C GLU A 310 -7.46 -7.32 -0.46
N MET A 311 -7.67 -6.61 0.66
CA MET A 311 -8.89 -5.85 0.93
C MET A 311 -9.08 -4.70 -0.07
N GLN A 312 -8.04 -3.92 -0.33
CA GLN A 312 -8.10 -2.84 -1.33
C GLN A 312 -8.40 -3.37 -2.72
N THR A 313 -7.79 -4.49 -3.11
CA THR A 313 -8.05 -5.11 -4.41
C THR A 313 -9.47 -5.67 -4.48
N TYR A 314 -9.98 -6.22 -3.38
CA TYR A 314 -11.38 -6.66 -3.28
C TYR A 314 -12.35 -5.50 -3.45
N GLU A 315 -12.16 -4.38 -2.73
CA GLU A 315 -13.04 -3.21 -2.84
C GLU A 315 -13.02 -2.63 -4.26
N TYR A 316 -11.83 -2.50 -4.87
CA TYR A 316 -11.68 -2.05 -6.25
C TYR A 316 -12.39 -2.99 -7.24
N ALA A 317 -12.20 -4.30 -7.11
CA ALA A 317 -12.86 -5.30 -7.95
C ALA A 317 -14.38 -5.25 -7.78
N LYS A 318 -14.87 -5.23 -6.54
CA LYS A 318 -16.29 -5.13 -6.20
C LYS A 318 -16.95 -3.94 -6.88
N THR A 319 -16.32 -2.77 -6.87
CA THR A 319 -16.84 -1.57 -7.53
C THR A 319 -17.00 -1.78 -9.05
N ILE A 320 -15.99 -2.33 -9.73
CA ILE A 320 -16.06 -2.64 -11.16
C ILE A 320 -17.16 -3.67 -11.45
N LEU A 321 -17.23 -4.75 -10.67
CA LEU A 321 -18.22 -5.81 -10.85
C LEU A 321 -19.65 -5.28 -10.64
N SER A 322 -19.83 -4.37 -9.68
CA SER A 322 -21.11 -3.69 -9.45
C SER A 322 -21.55 -2.88 -10.67
N LEU A 323 -20.67 -2.02 -11.19
CA LEU A 323 -20.95 -1.16 -12.35
C LEU A 323 -21.24 -1.98 -13.61
N MET A 324 -20.42 -3.00 -13.89
CA MET A 324 -20.57 -3.78 -15.12
C MET A 324 -21.82 -4.66 -15.12
N THR A 325 -22.44 -4.92 -13.96
CA THR A 325 -23.64 -5.75 -13.82
C THR A 325 -24.91 -4.94 -13.54
N GLU A 326 -24.93 -3.64 -13.88
CA GLU A 326 -26.15 -2.82 -13.81
C GLU A 326 -27.08 -3.01 -15.02
N THR A 327 -26.51 -3.13 -16.22
CA THR A 327 -27.26 -3.20 -17.48
C THR A 327 -26.80 -4.38 -18.32
N LYS A 328 -27.74 -5.09 -18.97
CA LYS A 328 -27.41 -6.20 -19.88
C LYS A 328 -26.98 -5.68 -21.25
N HIS A 329 -26.05 -6.39 -21.88
CA HIS A 329 -25.60 -6.13 -23.24
C HIS A 329 -25.95 -7.33 -24.14
N LYS A 330 -26.37 -7.09 -25.39
CA LYS A 330 -26.85 -8.14 -26.31
C LYS A 330 -25.79 -9.21 -26.60
N GLU A 331 -24.54 -8.81 -26.69
CA GLU A 331 -23.38 -9.68 -26.98
C GLU A 331 -22.65 -10.16 -25.71
N GLY A 332 -23.29 -10.05 -24.55
CA GLY A 332 -22.61 -10.23 -23.26
C GLY A 332 -21.54 -9.16 -23.01
N LYS A 333 -20.81 -9.32 -21.91
CA LYS A 333 -19.74 -8.39 -21.49
C LYS A 333 -18.40 -9.11 -21.32
N ILE A 334 -17.31 -8.35 -21.42
CA ILE A 334 -15.95 -8.84 -21.31
C ILE A 334 -15.29 -8.16 -20.12
N LEU A 335 -14.60 -8.94 -19.28
CA LEU A 335 -13.73 -8.42 -18.22
C LEU A 335 -12.28 -8.82 -18.49
N ILE A 336 -11.42 -7.82 -18.70
CA ILE A 336 -9.99 -8.00 -18.92
C ILE A 336 -9.24 -7.73 -17.61
N ILE A 337 -8.74 -8.80 -16.97
CA ILE A 337 -7.93 -8.75 -15.75
C ILE A 337 -6.46 -8.91 -16.15
N GLY A 338 -5.87 -7.81 -16.59
CA GLY A 338 -4.57 -7.82 -17.28
C GLY A 338 -3.40 -7.21 -16.49
N GLY A 339 -2.26 -7.19 -17.16
CA GLY A 339 -1.16 -6.28 -16.89
C GLY A 339 0.23 -6.90 -17.14
N GLY A 340 1.25 -6.06 -17.01
CA GLY A 340 2.65 -6.47 -17.19
C GLY A 340 3.16 -7.39 -16.07
N ILE A 341 4.40 -7.86 -16.21
CA ILE A 341 5.09 -8.59 -15.14
C ILE A 341 5.39 -7.63 -13.97
N ALA A 342 4.78 -7.85 -12.81
CA ALA A 342 4.99 -6.99 -11.65
C ALA A 342 6.42 -7.11 -11.08
N ASN A 343 6.92 -6.03 -10.50
CA ASN A 343 8.20 -6.01 -9.79
C ASN A 343 8.03 -6.43 -8.32
N PHE A 344 7.07 -5.84 -7.61
CA PHE A 344 6.89 -6.06 -6.16
C PHE A 344 5.45 -6.35 -5.73
N THR A 345 4.45 -6.05 -6.56
CA THR A 345 3.05 -6.40 -6.27
C THR A 345 2.92 -7.92 -6.17
N ASN A 346 2.48 -8.43 -5.02
CA ASN A 346 2.20 -9.84 -4.82
C ASN A 346 0.91 -10.24 -5.54
N VAL A 347 1.06 -10.96 -6.65
CA VAL A 347 -0.04 -11.35 -7.53
C VAL A 347 -1.03 -12.27 -6.80
N ALA A 348 -0.55 -13.22 -5.99
CA ALA A 348 -1.40 -14.11 -5.21
C ALA A 348 -2.31 -13.33 -4.24
N THR A 349 -1.76 -12.35 -3.51
CA THR A 349 -2.55 -11.50 -2.60
C THR A 349 -3.60 -10.68 -3.35
N THR A 350 -3.24 -10.02 -4.44
CA THR A 350 -4.21 -9.23 -5.22
C THR A 350 -5.30 -10.10 -5.84
N PHE A 351 -4.94 -11.29 -6.35
CA PHE A 351 -5.90 -12.18 -6.98
C PHE A 351 -6.83 -12.84 -5.96
N LYS A 352 -6.41 -13.08 -4.71
CA LYS A 352 -7.33 -13.49 -3.63
C LYS A 352 -8.46 -12.48 -3.43
N GLY A 353 -8.14 -11.19 -3.43
CA GLY A 353 -9.15 -10.12 -3.34
C GLY A 353 -10.12 -10.12 -4.53
N ILE A 354 -9.59 -10.28 -5.74
CA ILE A 354 -10.40 -10.38 -6.97
C ILE A 354 -11.29 -11.62 -6.95
N VAL A 355 -10.74 -12.79 -6.61
CA VAL A 355 -11.48 -14.06 -6.51
C VAL A 355 -12.64 -13.93 -5.51
N ARG A 356 -12.40 -13.26 -4.37
CA ARG A 356 -13.43 -13.00 -3.36
C ARG A 356 -14.58 -12.17 -3.94
N ALA A 357 -14.27 -11.08 -4.65
CA ALA A 357 -15.29 -10.24 -5.28
C ALA A 357 -16.05 -10.98 -6.41
N LEU A 358 -15.35 -11.78 -7.22
CA LEU A 358 -15.98 -12.59 -8.27
C LEU A 358 -16.96 -13.62 -7.71
N ARG A 359 -16.62 -14.28 -6.59
CA ARG A 359 -17.53 -15.20 -5.90
C ARG A 359 -18.78 -14.51 -5.38
N GLU A 360 -18.65 -13.31 -4.80
CA GLU A 360 -19.78 -12.51 -4.31
C GLU A 360 -20.73 -12.10 -5.46
N TYR A 361 -20.18 -11.79 -6.63
CA TYR A 361 -20.96 -11.34 -7.80
C TYR A 361 -21.32 -12.47 -8.77
N GLN A 362 -21.08 -13.73 -8.43
CA GLN A 362 -21.24 -14.90 -9.31
C GLN A 362 -22.56 -14.89 -10.08
N GLN A 363 -23.69 -14.79 -9.37
CA GLN A 363 -25.02 -14.84 -9.96
C GLN A 363 -25.25 -13.71 -10.97
N ARG A 364 -24.84 -12.48 -10.62
CA ARG A 364 -24.96 -11.31 -11.49
C ARG A 364 -24.09 -11.44 -12.74
N LEU A 365 -22.90 -12.02 -12.63
CA LEU A 365 -21.99 -12.24 -13.76
C LEU A 365 -22.58 -13.24 -14.78
N ILE A 366 -23.20 -14.31 -14.30
CA ILE A 366 -23.90 -15.30 -15.14
C ILE A 366 -25.07 -14.62 -15.88
N GLU A 367 -25.90 -13.85 -15.17
CA GLU A 367 -27.07 -13.16 -15.75
C GLU A 367 -26.72 -12.13 -16.83
N HIS A 368 -25.50 -11.60 -16.79
CA HIS A 368 -24.97 -10.62 -17.75
C HIS A 368 -24.10 -11.25 -18.85
N ASN A 369 -23.96 -12.58 -18.86
CA ASN A 369 -23.14 -13.33 -19.82
C ASN A 369 -21.72 -12.75 -19.92
N VAL A 370 -21.05 -12.61 -18.78
CA VAL A 370 -19.68 -12.09 -18.71
C VAL A 370 -18.68 -13.16 -19.17
N SER A 371 -17.60 -12.76 -19.83
CA SER A 371 -16.43 -13.60 -20.10
C SER A 371 -15.17 -12.93 -19.56
N ILE A 372 -14.32 -13.69 -18.86
CA ILE A 372 -13.17 -13.15 -18.12
C ILE A 372 -11.87 -13.62 -18.78
N TYR A 373 -10.95 -12.67 -19.02
CA TYR A 373 -9.64 -12.93 -19.61
C TYR A 373 -8.55 -12.41 -18.69
N VAL A 374 -7.62 -13.28 -18.30
CA VAL A 374 -6.59 -13.01 -17.30
C VAL A 374 -5.20 -13.20 -17.87
N ARG A 375 -4.34 -12.19 -17.75
CA ARG A 375 -2.89 -12.30 -18.03
C ARG A 375 -2.11 -11.56 -16.97
N ARG A 376 -1.23 -12.27 -16.25
CA ARG A 376 -0.39 -11.64 -15.22
C ARG A 376 0.92 -12.39 -14.97
N GLY A 377 1.96 -11.63 -14.60
CA GLY A 377 3.23 -12.14 -14.07
C GLY A 377 3.72 -11.31 -12.89
N GLY A 378 4.80 -11.75 -12.23
CA GLY A 378 5.42 -11.08 -11.09
C GLY A 378 5.40 -11.93 -9.81
N PRO A 379 5.70 -11.36 -8.63
CA PRO A 379 5.82 -12.12 -7.39
C PRO A 379 4.60 -13.01 -7.10
N ASN A 380 4.85 -14.31 -6.91
CA ASN A 380 3.85 -15.35 -6.62
C ASN A 380 2.71 -15.47 -7.65
N TYR A 381 2.97 -15.15 -8.92
CA TYR A 381 1.94 -15.22 -9.96
C TYR A 381 1.40 -16.63 -10.19
N GLN A 382 2.22 -17.66 -10.01
CA GLN A 382 1.82 -19.06 -10.22
C GLN A 382 0.62 -19.42 -9.33
N GLU A 383 0.67 -19.03 -8.06
CA GLU A 383 -0.43 -19.24 -7.11
C GLU A 383 -1.66 -18.39 -7.46
N GLY A 384 -1.46 -17.11 -7.82
CA GLY A 384 -2.55 -16.25 -8.28
C GLY A 384 -3.28 -16.82 -9.51
N LEU A 385 -2.53 -17.28 -10.52
CA LEU A 385 -3.13 -17.90 -11.71
C LEU A 385 -3.80 -19.24 -11.39
N ARG A 386 -3.25 -20.04 -10.46
CA ARG A 386 -3.86 -21.30 -10.01
C ARG A 386 -5.25 -21.06 -9.43
N ILE A 387 -5.37 -20.12 -8.48
CA ILE A 387 -6.67 -19.82 -7.84
C ILE A 387 -7.71 -19.24 -8.84
N MET A 388 -7.29 -18.49 -9.85
CA MET A 388 -8.18 -18.02 -10.92
C MET A 388 -8.63 -19.14 -11.86
N LYS A 389 -7.75 -20.11 -12.17
CA LYS A 389 -8.11 -21.30 -12.96
C LYS A 389 -9.11 -22.17 -12.22
N GLU A 390 -8.89 -22.41 -10.92
CA GLU A 390 -9.81 -23.16 -10.06
C GLU A 390 -11.14 -22.44 -9.89
N LEU A 391 -11.15 -21.10 -9.83
CA LEU A 391 -12.39 -20.35 -9.81
C LEU A 391 -13.23 -20.62 -11.08
N GLY A 392 -12.59 -20.75 -12.25
CA GLY A 392 -13.29 -20.99 -13.52
C GLY A 392 -14.15 -22.26 -13.54
N SER A 393 -13.79 -23.31 -12.79
CA SER A 393 -14.61 -24.53 -12.70
C SER A 393 -15.81 -24.39 -11.77
N THR A 394 -15.80 -23.42 -10.85
CA THR A 394 -16.83 -23.24 -9.82
C THR A 394 -17.74 -22.04 -10.07
N LEU A 395 -17.25 -21.01 -10.77
CA LEU A 395 -17.96 -19.74 -10.95
C LEU A 395 -19.11 -19.83 -11.95
N GLY A 396 -19.08 -20.79 -12.89
CA GLY A 396 -20.09 -20.89 -13.96
C GLY A 396 -19.98 -19.80 -15.04
N VAL A 397 -18.85 -19.08 -15.07
CA VAL A 397 -18.53 -18.00 -16.01
C VAL A 397 -17.25 -18.40 -16.76
N PRO A 398 -17.14 -18.21 -18.09
CA PRO A 398 -15.91 -18.51 -18.82
C PRO A 398 -14.73 -17.68 -18.31
N ILE A 399 -13.66 -18.35 -17.85
CA ILE A 399 -12.41 -17.70 -17.42
C ILE A 399 -11.22 -18.29 -18.20
N HIS A 400 -10.48 -17.43 -18.90
CA HIS A 400 -9.28 -17.80 -19.65
C HIS A 400 -8.03 -17.21 -18.98
N VAL A 401 -7.11 -18.06 -18.52
CA VAL A 401 -6.00 -17.65 -17.63
C VAL A 401 -4.63 -17.94 -18.24
N TYR A 402 -3.82 -16.89 -18.37
CA TYR A 402 -2.50 -16.91 -19.02
C TYR A 402 -1.40 -16.29 -18.14
N GLY A 403 -0.17 -16.78 -18.29
CA GLY A 403 1.02 -16.28 -17.60
C GLY A 403 1.92 -15.40 -18.48
N PRO A 404 3.18 -15.16 -18.03
CA PRO A 404 4.15 -14.31 -18.73
C PRO A 404 4.63 -14.91 -20.06
N GLU A 405 4.45 -16.21 -20.29
CA GLU A 405 4.70 -16.87 -21.59
C GLU A 405 3.78 -16.34 -22.70
N THR A 406 2.64 -15.76 -22.33
CA THR A 406 1.72 -15.11 -23.27
C THR A 406 2.02 -13.62 -23.34
N HIS A 407 2.13 -13.09 -24.56
CA HIS A 407 2.32 -11.65 -24.80
C HIS A 407 1.22 -10.84 -24.10
N MET A 408 1.60 -9.73 -23.46
CA MET A 408 0.75 -8.96 -22.54
C MET A 408 -0.66 -8.70 -23.08
N THR A 409 -0.74 -8.12 -24.27
CA THR A 409 -1.97 -7.66 -24.94
C THR A 409 -2.69 -8.74 -25.73
N ALA A 410 -2.15 -9.96 -25.84
CA ALA A 410 -2.73 -11.01 -26.68
C ALA A 410 -4.16 -11.40 -26.23
N ILE A 411 -4.44 -11.28 -24.93
CA ILE A 411 -5.78 -11.55 -24.38
C ILE A 411 -6.83 -10.55 -24.85
N VAL A 412 -6.44 -9.35 -25.30
CA VAL A 412 -7.38 -8.38 -25.89
C VAL A 412 -7.87 -8.90 -27.24
N SER A 413 -6.96 -9.34 -28.11
CA SER A 413 -7.32 -9.92 -29.40
C SER A 413 -8.15 -11.19 -29.25
N MET A 414 -7.87 -12.01 -28.24
CA MET A 414 -8.67 -13.19 -27.92
C MET A 414 -10.09 -12.79 -27.48
N ALA A 415 -10.20 -11.83 -26.57
CA ALA A 415 -11.49 -11.39 -26.04
C ALA A 415 -12.39 -10.75 -27.12
N LEU A 416 -11.79 -10.06 -28.09
CA LEU A 416 -12.50 -9.43 -29.21
C LEU A 416 -12.71 -10.39 -30.41
N GLY A 417 -12.37 -11.68 -30.28
CA GLY A 417 -12.56 -12.68 -31.34
C GLY A 417 -11.69 -12.45 -32.58
N LYS A 418 -10.56 -11.73 -32.45
CA LYS A 418 -9.61 -11.46 -33.54
C LYS A 418 -8.51 -12.52 -33.63
N LYS A 419 -8.31 -13.30 -32.56
CA LYS A 419 -7.32 -14.37 -32.47
C LYS A 419 -7.93 -15.55 -31.69
N ASP A 420 -7.66 -16.76 -32.15
CA ASP A 420 -8.12 -17.96 -31.46
C ASP A 420 -7.48 -18.12 -30.08
N ILE A 421 -8.26 -18.70 -29.17
CA ILE A 421 -7.85 -19.05 -27.81
C ILE A 421 -6.96 -20.30 -27.90
N PRO A 422 -5.66 -20.22 -27.54
CA PRO A 422 -4.77 -21.36 -27.65
C PRO A 422 -5.20 -22.47 -26.67
N THR A 423 -5.30 -23.71 -27.16
CA THR A 423 -5.74 -24.88 -26.38
C THR A 423 -4.68 -25.40 -25.41
N THR A 424 -3.40 -25.06 -25.59
CA THR A 424 -2.30 -25.46 -24.70
C THR A 424 -1.31 -24.30 -24.49
N PRO A 425 -0.95 -23.93 -23.25
CA PRO A 425 0.13 -22.97 -23.00
C PRO A 425 1.48 -23.55 -23.44
N GLN A 426 2.34 -22.75 -24.08
CA GLN A 426 3.71 -23.16 -24.35
C GLN A 426 4.50 -23.30 -23.02
N PRO A 427 5.35 -24.33 -22.85
CA PRO A 427 6.14 -24.49 -21.64
C PRO A 427 7.17 -23.37 -21.50
N VAL A 428 7.35 -22.85 -20.29
CA VAL A 428 8.37 -21.84 -19.97
C VAL A 428 9.76 -22.48 -20.10
N GLN A 429 10.58 -22.00 -21.04
CA GLN A 429 11.99 -22.38 -21.12
C GLN A 429 12.79 -21.55 -20.10
N THR A 430 13.18 -22.15 -18.97
CA THR A 430 14.12 -21.54 -18.01
C THR A 430 15.51 -22.16 -18.14
N THR A 431 16.57 -21.36 -18.07
CA THR A 431 17.97 -21.85 -18.12
C THR A 431 18.46 -22.40 -16.78
N ALA A 432 17.69 -22.24 -15.70
CA ALA A 432 18.06 -22.64 -14.35
C ALA A 432 17.02 -23.59 -13.73
N ASN A 433 17.49 -24.69 -13.15
CA ASN A 433 16.75 -25.53 -12.22
C ASN A 433 16.99 -25.00 -10.81
N PHE A 434 15.93 -24.70 -10.06
CA PHE A 434 16.05 -24.64 -8.61
C PHE A 434 16.57 -25.99 -8.11
N LEU A 435 17.47 -25.99 -7.12
CA LEU A 435 17.97 -27.22 -6.51
C LEU A 435 16.81 -27.98 -5.84
N LEU A 436 16.12 -28.83 -6.61
CA LEU A 436 15.11 -29.76 -6.13
C LEU A 436 15.78 -31.12 -5.91
N PRO A 437 15.59 -31.77 -4.74
CA PRO A 437 15.96 -33.17 -4.59
C PRO A 437 14.98 -34.02 -5.41
N GLY A 438 15.39 -34.42 -6.62
CA GLY A 438 14.61 -35.32 -7.50
C GLY A 438 14.74 -35.12 -9.02
N GLY A 439 15.43 -34.06 -9.47
CA GLY A 439 15.49 -33.69 -10.90
C GLY A 439 16.32 -34.60 -11.83
N THR A 440 16.95 -35.68 -11.32
CA THR A 440 17.87 -36.51 -12.11
C THR A 440 17.21 -37.59 -12.98
N ASN A 441 15.90 -37.84 -12.86
CA ASN A 441 15.27 -39.02 -13.50
C ASN A 441 14.36 -38.76 -14.71
N MET A 442 14.25 -37.54 -15.26
CA MET A 442 13.41 -37.27 -16.44
C MET A 442 14.14 -36.81 -17.71
N GLN A 443 15.47 -36.88 -17.76
CA GLN A 443 16.25 -36.54 -18.97
C GLN A 443 16.90 -37.74 -19.69
N SER A 444 16.82 -38.96 -19.16
CA SER A 444 17.51 -40.12 -19.75
C SER A 444 16.82 -40.75 -20.98
N THR A 445 15.68 -40.24 -21.44
CA THR A 445 14.92 -40.85 -22.55
C THR A 445 14.94 -40.09 -23.87
N PHE A 446 15.58 -38.92 -23.96
CA PHE A 446 15.56 -38.09 -25.19
C PHE A 446 16.92 -37.83 -25.84
N CYS A 447 18.02 -38.37 -25.32
CA CYS A 447 19.36 -38.27 -25.93
C CYS A 447 19.94 -39.64 -26.26
N GLN A 448 19.34 -40.36 -27.22
CA GLN A 448 19.95 -41.58 -27.79
C GLN A 448 19.81 -41.72 -29.32
N ALA A 449 19.45 -40.66 -30.04
CA ALA A 449 19.59 -40.62 -31.49
C ALA A 449 20.56 -39.50 -31.87
N GLN A 450 21.59 -39.86 -32.64
CA GLN A 450 22.69 -39.00 -33.10
C GLN A 450 23.80 -38.76 -32.08
N LEU A 451 24.82 -39.62 -32.11
CA LEU A 451 26.22 -39.20 -32.28
C LEU A 451 27.09 -40.45 -32.49
N GLY A 452 27.72 -40.50 -33.67
CA GLY A 452 28.65 -41.54 -34.07
C GLY A 452 29.96 -41.49 -33.29
N ARG A 453 30.53 -42.68 -33.09
CA ARG A 453 31.75 -43.01 -32.35
C ARG A 453 33.00 -42.27 -32.84
N SER A 454 33.86 -41.83 -31.92
CA SER A 454 35.33 -42.01 -31.96
C SER A 454 35.99 -41.61 -30.61
N PRO A 455 37.20 -42.13 -30.28
CA PRO A 455 37.48 -42.62 -28.92
C PRO A 455 38.46 -41.80 -28.06
N ILE A 456 38.12 -41.78 -26.76
CA ILE A 456 38.96 -41.94 -25.55
C ILE A 456 40.47 -41.70 -25.68
N LEU A 457 40.97 -40.69 -24.97
CA LEU A 457 42.35 -40.65 -24.46
C LEU A 457 42.41 -40.23 -22.99
N LYS A 458 43.20 -41.01 -22.24
CA LYS A 458 43.32 -41.08 -20.78
C LYS A 458 44.05 -39.87 -20.18
N ARG A 459 43.56 -39.41 -19.04
CA ARG A 459 44.27 -38.57 -18.06
C ARG A 459 45.48 -39.33 -17.49
N LYS A 460 46.65 -38.70 -17.47
CA LYS A 460 47.78 -39.07 -16.61
C LYS A 460 47.93 -38.07 -15.47
N SER A 461 48.33 -38.60 -14.34
CA SER A 461 48.45 -38.03 -13.01
C SER A 461 49.80 -37.36 -12.74
N SER A 462 49.78 -36.55 -11.67
CA SER A 462 50.78 -36.43 -10.58
C SER A 462 52.13 -35.75 -10.79
N GLY A 463 52.42 -34.83 -9.85
CA GLY A 463 53.74 -34.46 -9.33
C GLY A 463 54.24 -33.09 -9.82
N ASP A 464 54.87 -32.23 -9.04
CA ASP A 464 55.14 -32.18 -7.60
C ASP A 464 55.72 -30.77 -7.28
N LEU A 465 55.53 -30.35 -6.04
CA LEU A 465 56.30 -29.41 -5.19
C LEU A 465 57.25 -28.35 -5.81
N SER A 466 57.12 -27.09 -5.37
CA SER A 466 58.06 -26.46 -4.42
C SER A 466 57.81 -24.96 -4.21
N ALA A 467 58.05 -24.53 -2.97
CA ALA A 467 57.95 -23.18 -2.46
C ALA A 467 59.15 -22.30 -2.90
N ASN A 468 58.94 -20.99 -3.00
CA ASN A 468 59.90 -20.04 -2.45
C ASN A 468 59.30 -18.64 -2.17
N SER A 469 59.68 -18.20 -0.98
CA SER A 469 59.54 -16.94 -0.25
C SER A 469 59.73 -15.60 -0.98
N SER A 470 58.97 -14.62 -0.48
CA SER A 470 59.35 -13.23 -0.14
C SER A 470 59.93 -12.30 -1.22
N ASN A 471 59.24 -11.19 -1.46
CA ASN A 471 59.77 -9.88 -1.07
C ASN A 471 58.71 -8.77 -1.12
N SER A 472 58.48 -8.19 0.05
CA SER A 472 57.78 -6.94 0.27
C SER A 472 58.63 -5.77 -0.24
N LYS A 473 58.02 -4.84 -0.98
CA LYS A 473 58.51 -3.47 -1.10
C LYS A 473 57.34 -2.50 -0.90
N ILE A 474 57.37 -1.87 0.27
CA ILE A 474 56.63 -0.67 0.61
C ILE A 474 57.31 0.48 -0.14
N ALA A 475 56.53 1.28 -0.86
CA ALA A 475 56.93 2.62 -1.30
C ALA A 475 55.77 3.57 -1.03
N HIS A 476 56.01 4.49 -0.09
CA HIS A 476 55.21 5.70 0.11
C HIS A 476 55.26 6.56 -1.15
N HIS A 477 54.13 7.17 -1.52
CA HIS A 477 54.15 8.41 -2.27
C HIS A 477 53.08 9.37 -1.75
N ASP A 478 53.57 10.55 -1.40
CA ASP A 478 52.85 11.69 -0.84
C ASP A 478 52.23 12.57 -1.94
N MET A 479 51.20 13.31 -1.49
CA MET A 479 50.68 14.61 -1.94
C MET A 479 49.87 14.74 -3.24
N ALA A 480 48.60 15.16 -3.02
CA ALA A 480 48.02 16.41 -3.49
C ALA A 480 48.49 16.93 -4.86
N ASN A 481 47.66 16.70 -5.88
CA ASN A 481 47.18 17.64 -6.89
C ASN A 481 46.56 16.80 -8.01
N ASP A 482 45.23 16.84 -8.15
CA ASP A 482 44.52 16.62 -9.41
C ASP A 482 43.02 16.90 -9.19
N VAL A 483 42.72 18.18 -9.01
CA VAL A 483 41.37 18.73 -9.22
C VAL A 483 41.29 19.11 -10.70
N GLU A 484 41.16 18.12 -11.59
CA GLU A 484 40.62 18.27 -12.96
C GLU A 484 40.61 16.94 -13.73
N THR A 485 39.70 16.03 -13.37
CA THR A 485 39.22 15.00 -14.32
C THR A 485 37.72 14.81 -14.16
N LYS A 486 36.97 15.42 -15.08
CA LYS A 486 35.55 15.13 -15.30
C LYS A 486 35.38 13.71 -15.85
N GLN A 487 34.35 13.02 -15.32
CA GLN A 487 33.60 11.87 -15.89
C GLN A 487 34.22 10.46 -15.87
N GLN A 488 34.02 9.70 -14.77
CA GLN A 488 33.91 8.24 -14.87
C GLN A 488 32.54 7.85 -15.47
N HIS A 489 32.58 7.19 -16.62
CA HIS A 489 31.45 6.95 -17.55
C HIS A 489 30.51 5.80 -17.14
N GLY A 490 29.71 5.93 -16.08
CA GLY A 490 28.60 4.99 -15.82
C GLY A 490 27.97 5.18 -14.44
N LEU A 491 26.65 4.94 -14.30
CA LEU A 491 25.98 5.07 -12.99
C LEU A 491 26.32 3.93 -12.03
N PHE A 492 26.40 2.71 -12.57
CA PHE A 492 26.51 1.50 -11.77
C PHE A 492 27.61 0.58 -12.30
N SER A 493 28.28 -0.07 -11.35
CA SER A 493 29.33 -1.06 -11.58
C SER A 493 29.12 -2.28 -10.67
N LYS A 494 29.96 -3.30 -10.82
CA LYS A 494 30.00 -4.44 -9.89
C LYS A 494 30.46 -4.05 -8.47
N GLN A 495 31.09 -2.88 -8.32
CA GLN A 495 31.63 -2.37 -7.07
C GLN A 495 30.67 -1.41 -6.36
N THR A 496 29.65 -0.90 -7.06
CA THR A 496 28.65 0.04 -6.51
C THR A 496 28.08 -0.43 -5.18
N LYS A 497 28.03 0.48 -4.20
CA LYS A 497 27.52 0.24 -2.85
C LYS A 497 26.37 1.20 -2.53
N ALA A 498 25.28 0.64 -2.02
CA ALA A 498 24.06 1.35 -1.73
C ALA A 498 23.74 1.39 -0.23
N ILE A 499 23.23 2.53 0.21
CA ILE A 499 22.50 2.67 1.46
C ILE A 499 20.99 2.64 1.14
N VAL A 500 20.22 1.87 1.90
CA VAL A 500 18.76 1.80 1.74
C VAL A 500 18.09 2.60 2.85
N TYR A 501 17.35 3.65 2.49
CA TYR A 501 16.54 4.42 3.43
C TYR A 501 15.15 3.76 3.57
N GLY A 502 14.83 3.26 4.75
CA GLY A 502 13.60 2.54 5.06
C GLY A 502 13.82 1.07 5.45
N MET A 503 12.90 0.50 6.24
CA MET A 503 12.95 -0.91 6.68
C MET A 503 12.44 -1.87 5.60
N GLN A 504 13.19 -2.02 4.51
CA GLN A 504 12.79 -2.79 3.32
C GLN A 504 13.53 -4.12 3.19
N GLN A 505 13.28 -5.05 4.11
CA GLN A 505 13.99 -6.35 4.17
C GLN A 505 13.85 -7.16 2.87
N ARG A 506 12.64 -7.23 2.27
CA ARG A 506 12.42 -8.00 1.04
C ARG A 506 13.16 -7.40 -0.17
N ALA A 507 13.18 -6.07 -0.28
CA ALA A 507 13.88 -5.39 -1.37
C ALA A 507 15.40 -5.59 -1.24
N VAL A 508 15.94 -5.43 -0.01
CA VAL A 508 17.35 -5.67 0.28
C VAL A 508 17.71 -7.12 -0.03
N GLN A 509 16.95 -8.11 0.47
CA GLN A 509 17.21 -9.52 0.15
C GLN A 509 17.18 -9.78 -1.36
N GLY A 510 16.20 -9.24 -2.07
CA GLY A 510 16.13 -9.39 -3.54
C GLY A 510 17.30 -8.74 -4.28
N MET A 511 17.88 -7.65 -3.76
CA MET A 511 19.12 -7.08 -4.29
C MET A 511 20.31 -8.02 -4.04
N LEU A 512 20.42 -8.60 -2.84
CA LEU A 512 21.49 -9.53 -2.51
C LEU A 512 21.42 -10.84 -3.31
N ASP A 513 20.22 -11.36 -3.53
CA ASP A 513 20.02 -12.56 -4.35
C ASP A 513 20.45 -12.29 -5.80
N PHE A 514 20.10 -11.11 -6.32
CA PHE A 514 20.55 -10.65 -7.64
C PHE A 514 22.07 -10.53 -7.70
N ASP A 515 22.68 -9.89 -6.70
CA ASP A 515 24.12 -9.71 -6.62
C ASP A 515 24.85 -11.07 -6.62
N TYR A 516 24.32 -12.05 -5.88
CA TYR A 516 24.87 -13.40 -5.81
C TYR A 516 24.77 -14.14 -7.15
N VAL A 517 23.61 -14.11 -7.83
CA VAL A 517 23.48 -14.75 -9.16
C VAL A 517 24.24 -14.02 -10.26
N CYS A 518 24.52 -12.72 -10.07
CA CYS A 518 25.43 -11.95 -10.93
C CYS A 518 26.92 -12.27 -10.67
N SER A 519 27.23 -13.16 -9.73
CA SER A 519 28.59 -13.49 -9.31
C SER A 519 29.38 -12.26 -8.86
N ARG A 520 28.74 -11.34 -8.12
CA ARG A 520 29.47 -10.25 -7.44
C ARG A 520 30.28 -10.80 -6.28
N ASP A 521 31.40 -10.16 -5.99
CA ASP A 521 32.25 -10.51 -4.85
C ASP A 521 31.63 -10.09 -3.51
N GLU A 522 30.88 -8.99 -3.51
CA GLU A 522 30.31 -8.40 -2.31
C GLU A 522 28.86 -7.91 -2.51
N PRO A 523 28.04 -7.94 -1.45
CA PRO A 523 26.71 -7.32 -1.40
C PRO A 523 26.71 -5.88 -1.90
N SER A 524 25.70 -5.52 -2.69
CA SER A 524 25.48 -4.14 -3.09
C SER A 524 24.96 -3.27 -1.95
N VAL A 525 24.18 -3.82 -1.01
CA VAL A 525 23.68 -3.08 0.16
C VAL A 525 24.66 -3.19 1.33
N VAL A 526 25.18 -2.05 1.77
CA VAL A 526 26.16 -2.00 2.89
C VAL A 526 25.54 -1.58 4.22
N ALA A 527 24.43 -0.85 4.18
CA ALA A 527 23.71 -0.40 5.35
C ALA A 527 22.26 -0.04 5.03
N MET A 528 21.43 -0.02 6.07
CA MET A 528 20.09 0.53 6.03
C MET A 528 19.97 1.71 6.99
N MET A 529 19.05 2.63 6.72
CA MET A 529 18.66 3.70 7.63
C MET A 529 17.18 3.58 7.97
N TYR A 530 16.83 3.61 9.25
CA TYR A 530 15.45 3.62 9.71
C TYR A 530 15.31 4.46 10.99
N PRO A 531 14.69 5.65 10.93
CA PRO A 531 14.77 6.64 12.01
C PRO A 531 13.97 6.25 13.27
N PHE A 532 13.10 5.24 13.19
CA PHE A 532 12.21 4.84 14.28
C PHE A 532 12.81 3.78 15.21
N THR A 533 13.92 3.14 14.85
CA THR A 533 14.59 2.16 15.71
C THR A 533 16.02 2.62 16.02
N GLY A 534 16.55 2.16 17.16
CA GLY A 534 17.96 2.34 17.47
C GLY A 534 18.87 1.52 16.55
N ASP A 535 20.16 1.80 16.59
CA ASP A 535 21.17 1.06 15.82
C ASP A 535 21.13 -0.43 16.15
N HIS A 536 21.00 -1.27 15.11
CA HIS A 536 20.98 -2.73 15.25
C HIS A 536 21.53 -3.39 13.99
N ARG A 537 21.52 -4.73 13.93
CA ARG A 537 21.89 -5.49 12.73
C ARG A 537 20.73 -6.35 12.28
N GLN A 538 20.48 -6.36 10.99
CA GLN A 538 19.44 -7.17 10.36
C GLN A 538 20.08 -8.37 9.66
N LYS A 539 19.48 -9.55 9.82
CA LYS A 539 19.90 -10.78 9.14
C LYS A 539 19.42 -10.81 7.70
N PHE A 540 20.29 -11.26 6.80
CA PHE A 540 20.04 -11.47 5.38
C PHE A 540 20.79 -12.72 4.89
N TYR A 541 20.49 -13.18 3.67
CA TYR A 541 21.21 -14.26 3.00
C TYR A 541 22.13 -13.73 1.89
N TRP A 542 23.32 -14.31 1.82
CA TRP A 542 24.24 -14.23 0.69
C TRP A 542 24.38 -15.64 0.09
N GLY A 543 23.56 -15.93 -0.91
CA GLY A 543 23.34 -17.30 -1.39
C GLY A 543 22.65 -18.16 -0.33
N HIS A 544 23.42 -18.98 0.37
CA HIS A 544 22.93 -19.84 1.46
C HIS A 544 23.47 -19.43 2.84
N LYS A 545 24.39 -18.46 2.91
CA LYS A 545 25.03 -18.02 4.15
C LYS A 545 24.27 -16.85 4.76
N GLU A 546 23.95 -16.92 6.05
CA GLU A 546 23.45 -15.75 6.78
C GLU A 546 24.56 -14.70 6.95
N ILE A 547 24.23 -13.44 6.65
CA ILE A 547 25.05 -12.26 6.88
C ILE A 547 24.27 -11.20 7.67
N LEU A 548 24.98 -10.21 8.19
CA LEU A 548 24.39 -9.12 8.97
C LEU A 548 24.66 -7.77 8.29
N ILE A 549 23.60 -7.02 8.00
CA ILE A 549 23.69 -5.64 7.50
C ILE A 549 23.31 -4.69 8.65
N PRO A 550 24.14 -3.66 8.95
CA PRO A 550 23.83 -2.69 9.98
C PRO A 550 22.66 -1.79 9.58
N VAL A 551 21.82 -1.46 10.55
CA VAL A 551 20.72 -0.51 10.45
C VAL A 551 21.00 0.64 11.39
N TYR A 552 20.94 1.87 10.89
CA TYR A 552 21.23 3.09 11.64
C TYR A 552 20.00 3.95 11.82
N LYS A 553 19.95 4.67 12.95
CA LYS A 553 18.91 5.68 13.18
C LYS A 553 19.17 6.98 12.40
N ASN A 554 20.42 7.46 12.36
CA ASN A 554 20.79 8.76 11.82
C ASN A 554 21.55 8.66 10.50
N MET A 555 21.30 9.59 9.56
CA MET A 555 21.97 9.61 8.26
C MET A 555 23.47 9.91 8.39
N ALA A 556 23.84 10.83 9.27
CA ALA A 556 25.24 11.20 9.51
C ALA A 556 26.11 10.00 9.92
N ASP A 557 25.57 9.12 10.77
CA ASP A 557 26.29 7.94 11.26
C ASP A 557 26.53 6.91 10.16
N VAL A 558 25.52 6.67 9.31
CA VAL A 558 25.65 5.72 8.20
C VAL A 558 26.61 6.24 7.13
N MET A 559 26.52 7.52 6.77
CA MET A 559 27.41 8.13 5.77
C MET A 559 28.87 8.12 6.24
N LYS A 560 29.11 8.42 7.52
CA LYS A 560 30.44 8.38 8.13
C LYS A 560 31.03 6.97 8.18
N LYS A 561 30.23 5.95 8.53
CA LYS A 561 30.70 4.56 8.65
C LYS A 561 30.83 3.83 7.31
N HIS A 562 30.16 4.32 6.26
CA HIS A 562 30.16 3.71 4.92
C HIS A 562 30.58 4.73 3.85
N PRO A 563 31.84 5.20 3.84
CA PRO A 563 32.31 6.25 2.93
C PRO A 563 32.33 5.83 1.46
N HIS A 564 32.30 4.52 1.17
CA HIS A 564 32.31 3.96 -0.18
C HIS A 564 30.90 3.81 -0.79
N ALA A 565 29.84 4.13 -0.03
CA ALA A 565 28.50 4.15 -0.57
C ALA A 565 28.31 5.34 -1.51
N ASP A 566 28.01 5.07 -2.77
CA ASP A 566 27.82 6.03 -3.85
C ASP A 566 26.35 6.14 -4.30
N VAL A 567 25.50 5.21 -3.85
CA VAL A 567 24.07 5.16 -4.16
C VAL A 567 23.22 5.23 -2.89
N LEU A 568 22.13 5.97 -2.94
CA LEU A 568 21.07 5.88 -1.93
C LEU A 568 19.74 5.47 -2.58
N VAL A 569 19.13 4.40 -2.07
CA VAL A 569 17.80 3.95 -2.49
C VAL A 569 16.78 4.40 -1.44
N ASN A 570 15.95 5.38 -1.81
CA ASN A 570 15.04 6.05 -0.90
C ASN A 570 13.62 5.47 -0.94
N PHE A 571 13.26 4.67 0.08
CA PHE A 571 11.91 4.17 0.31
C PHE A 571 11.14 4.97 1.39
N ALA A 572 11.53 6.23 1.64
CA ALA A 572 10.73 7.16 2.42
C ALA A 572 9.30 7.28 1.83
N SER A 573 8.33 7.62 2.67
CA SER A 573 6.97 7.91 2.19
C SER A 573 6.94 9.20 1.36
N LEU A 574 5.90 9.42 0.55
CA LEU A 574 5.72 10.68 -0.21
C LEU A 574 5.85 11.95 0.64
N ARG A 575 5.54 11.85 1.95
CA ARG A 575 5.60 12.95 2.92
C ARG A 575 7.00 13.24 3.43
N SER A 576 7.89 12.25 3.43
CA SER A 576 9.24 12.32 3.99
C SER A 576 10.36 12.19 2.94
N ALA A 577 10.01 11.83 1.70
CA ALA A 577 10.94 11.66 0.60
C ALA A 577 11.67 12.96 0.22
N TYR A 578 10.99 14.10 0.29
CA TYR A 578 11.62 15.41 0.04
C TYR A 578 12.73 15.71 1.06
N GLU A 579 12.42 15.67 2.35
CA GLU A 579 13.37 15.99 3.44
C GLU A 579 14.55 15.02 3.46
N SER A 580 14.29 13.71 3.38
CA SER A 580 15.36 12.70 3.35
C SER A 580 16.27 12.82 2.13
N THR A 581 15.74 13.19 0.96
CA THR A 581 16.54 13.42 -0.25
C THR A 581 17.37 14.69 -0.12
N MET A 582 16.78 15.79 0.38
CA MET A 582 17.51 17.04 0.64
C MET A 582 18.64 16.85 1.66
N GLU A 583 18.40 16.07 2.71
CA GLU A 583 19.43 15.68 3.68
C GLU A 583 20.55 14.88 2.99
N THR A 584 20.19 13.88 2.17
CA THR A 584 21.15 13.04 1.43
C THR A 584 22.03 13.88 0.51
N LEU A 585 21.46 14.89 -0.16
CA LEU A 585 22.20 15.77 -1.05
C LEU A 585 23.32 16.55 -0.33
N ASN A 586 23.33 16.62 1.01
CA ASN A 586 24.44 17.25 1.74
C ASN A 586 25.69 16.36 1.85
N TYR A 587 25.61 15.08 1.45
CA TYR A 587 26.71 14.14 1.51
C TYR A 587 27.29 13.88 0.11
N PRO A 588 28.45 14.48 -0.24
CA PRO A 588 28.99 14.45 -1.60
C PRO A 588 29.40 13.06 -2.10
N GLN A 589 29.56 12.09 -1.19
CA GLN A 589 29.82 10.69 -1.53
C GLN A 589 28.67 10.05 -2.32
N ILE A 590 27.43 10.50 -2.12
CA ILE A 590 26.28 9.97 -2.85
C ILE A 590 26.17 10.64 -4.21
N ARG A 591 26.31 9.85 -5.27
CA ARG A 591 26.29 10.30 -6.67
C ARG A 591 24.97 9.98 -7.37
N THR A 592 24.24 8.98 -6.88
CA THR A 592 22.93 8.59 -7.41
C THR A 592 21.91 8.38 -6.29
N ILE A 593 20.71 8.96 -6.44
CA ILE A 593 19.60 8.77 -5.52
C ILE A 593 18.41 8.20 -6.30
N ALA A 594 17.90 7.04 -5.88
CA ALA A 594 16.66 6.48 -6.42
C ALA A 594 15.49 6.79 -5.48
N ILE A 595 14.52 7.59 -5.93
CA ILE A 595 13.36 7.98 -5.13
C ILE A 595 12.18 7.10 -5.52
N ILE A 596 11.80 6.16 -4.65
CA ILE A 596 10.77 5.15 -4.95
C ILE A 596 9.36 5.70 -4.78
N ALA A 597 9.17 6.65 -3.86
CA ALA A 597 7.86 7.20 -3.52
C ALA A 597 7.13 7.82 -4.71
N GLU A 598 5.86 7.46 -4.87
CA GLU A 598 4.91 8.08 -5.78
C GLU A 598 4.05 9.12 -5.03
N GLY A 599 3.66 10.20 -5.71
CA GLY A 599 2.80 11.24 -5.12
C GLY A 599 3.55 12.34 -4.37
N ILE A 600 4.83 12.59 -4.72
CA ILE A 600 5.54 13.78 -4.24
C ILE A 600 4.99 15.00 -5.00
N PRO A 601 4.68 16.12 -4.32
CA PRO A 601 4.25 17.35 -4.99
C PRO A 601 5.23 17.82 -6.07
N GLU A 602 4.71 18.22 -7.23
CA GLU A 602 5.48 18.62 -8.42
C GLU A 602 6.50 19.72 -8.07
N ASN A 603 6.11 20.70 -7.26
CA ASN A 603 6.98 21.80 -6.86
C ASN A 603 8.15 21.35 -5.97
N LEU A 604 7.93 20.36 -5.08
CA LEU A 604 9.00 19.80 -4.25
C LEU A 604 9.99 19.01 -5.11
N THR A 605 9.50 18.22 -6.07
CA THR A 605 10.36 17.48 -7.01
C THR A 605 11.20 18.42 -7.87
N ARG A 606 10.66 19.57 -8.29
CA ARG A 606 11.42 20.60 -9.01
C ARG A 606 12.57 21.17 -8.19
N GLN A 607 12.36 21.39 -6.89
CA GLN A 607 13.43 21.84 -5.98
C GLN A 607 14.52 20.79 -5.84
N LEU A 608 14.16 19.50 -5.71
CA LEU A 608 15.11 18.39 -5.70
C LEU A 608 15.95 18.34 -6.99
N ILE A 609 15.32 18.51 -8.15
CA ILE A 609 16.02 18.52 -9.45
C ILE A 609 17.05 19.65 -9.50
N MET A 610 16.67 20.86 -9.10
CA MET A 610 17.59 22.00 -9.10
C MET A 610 18.81 21.75 -8.20
N GLU A 611 18.58 21.27 -6.99
CA GLU A 611 19.65 21.03 -6.03
C GLU A 611 20.55 19.87 -6.44
N ALA A 612 19.98 18.79 -6.98
CA ALA A 612 20.72 17.67 -7.54
C ALA A 612 21.59 18.09 -8.73
N ASN A 613 21.06 18.93 -9.63
CA ASN A 613 21.82 19.48 -10.77
C ASN A 613 23.00 20.34 -10.30
N LYS A 614 22.81 21.21 -9.29
CA LYS A 614 23.90 22.01 -8.71
C LYS A 614 25.01 21.14 -8.14
N LYS A 615 24.65 20.00 -7.52
CA LYS A 615 25.59 19.07 -6.88
C LYS A 615 26.10 17.96 -7.82
N GLY A 616 25.59 17.90 -9.05
CA GLY A 616 25.92 16.87 -10.03
C GLY A 616 25.50 15.45 -9.59
N VAL A 617 24.39 15.32 -8.87
CA VAL A 617 23.82 14.04 -8.40
C VAL A 617 22.72 13.60 -9.36
N CYS A 618 22.74 12.32 -9.78
CA CYS A 618 21.70 11.76 -10.62
C CYS A 618 20.50 11.32 -9.76
N ILE A 619 19.29 11.80 -10.08
CA ILE A 619 18.05 11.33 -9.45
C ILE A 619 17.31 10.39 -10.41
N ILE A 620 17.03 9.17 -9.97
CA ILE A 620 16.15 8.21 -10.65
C ILE A 620 14.81 8.21 -9.92
N GLY A 621 13.71 8.53 -10.62
CA GLY A 621 12.41 8.81 -9.99
C GLY A 621 12.17 10.32 -9.81
N PRO A 622 11.18 10.76 -9.01
CA PRO A 622 10.32 9.95 -8.13
C PRO A 622 9.33 9.04 -8.88
N ALA A 623 8.49 8.31 -8.13
CA ALA A 623 7.49 7.38 -8.67
C ALA A 623 8.11 6.32 -9.61
N THR A 624 9.23 5.73 -9.20
CA THR A 624 9.94 4.70 -9.97
C THR A 624 10.14 3.43 -9.16
N VAL A 625 10.26 2.30 -9.88
CA VAL A 625 10.83 1.08 -9.30
C VAL A 625 12.36 1.13 -9.22
N GLY A 626 12.99 1.99 -10.04
CA GLY A 626 14.43 2.16 -10.16
C GLY A 626 14.96 1.75 -11.55
N GLY A 627 15.88 0.79 -11.56
CA GLY A 627 16.58 0.31 -12.74
C GLY A 627 17.43 -0.91 -12.45
N VAL A 628 17.88 -1.58 -13.51
CA VAL A 628 18.73 -2.77 -13.45
C VAL A 628 19.86 -2.66 -14.46
N LYS A 629 21.08 -2.94 -14.03
CA LYS A 629 22.25 -3.16 -14.88
C LYS A 629 22.68 -4.62 -14.67
N PRO A 630 22.23 -5.55 -15.52
CA PRO A 630 22.54 -6.98 -15.41
C PRO A 630 24.03 -7.27 -15.19
N GLY A 631 24.31 -8.18 -14.25
CA GLY A 631 25.69 -8.49 -13.84
C GLY A 631 26.35 -7.45 -12.92
N CYS A 632 25.73 -6.28 -12.69
CA CYS A 632 26.29 -5.18 -11.92
C CYS A 632 25.44 -4.79 -10.71
N PHE A 633 24.26 -4.21 -10.89
CA PHE A 633 23.46 -3.67 -9.79
C PHE A 633 21.98 -3.60 -10.16
N LYS A 634 21.10 -3.84 -9.19
CA LYS A 634 19.67 -3.56 -9.33
C LYS A 634 19.20 -2.64 -8.20
N ILE A 635 18.32 -1.69 -8.52
CA ILE A 635 17.73 -0.81 -7.52
C ILE A 635 16.50 -1.47 -6.93
N GLY A 636 16.56 -1.75 -5.63
CA GLY A 636 15.41 -2.19 -4.83
C GLY A 636 14.67 -3.38 -5.44
N ASN A 637 13.42 -3.16 -5.82
CA ASN A 637 12.53 -4.21 -6.30
C ASN A 637 12.59 -4.45 -7.83
N THR A 638 13.44 -3.73 -8.58
CA THR A 638 13.48 -3.83 -10.05
C THR A 638 13.75 -5.26 -10.50
N GLY A 639 13.00 -5.76 -11.48
CA GLY A 639 13.10 -7.14 -11.98
C GLY A 639 12.42 -8.18 -11.09
N GLY A 640 11.95 -7.79 -9.90
CA GLY A 640 11.20 -8.64 -8.98
C GLY A 640 11.98 -9.80 -8.36
N MET A 641 11.30 -10.93 -8.21
CA MET A 641 11.82 -12.15 -7.59
C MET A 641 12.85 -12.82 -8.50
N LEU A 642 13.64 -13.72 -7.91
CA LEU A 642 14.75 -14.38 -8.59
C LEU A 642 14.32 -15.22 -9.79
N ASP A 643 13.10 -15.78 -9.77
CA ASP A 643 12.50 -16.50 -10.89
C ASP A 643 12.44 -15.63 -12.16
N ASN A 644 12.04 -14.37 -12.04
CA ASN A 644 11.99 -13.43 -13.16
C ASN A 644 13.38 -12.92 -13.57
N ILE A 645 14.29 -12.71 -12.61
CA ILE A 645 15.70 -12.39 -12.90
C ILE A 645 16.33 -13.49 -13.76
N LEU A 646 16.05 -14.75 -13.46
CA LEU A 646 16.55 -15.89 -14.22
C LEU A 646 15.83 -16.06 -15.56
N SER A 647 14.49 -15.94 -15.60
CA SER A 647 13.73 -16.11 -16.85
C SER A 647 14.03 -15.03 -17.88
N SER A 648 14.19 -13.78 -17.45
CA SER A 648 14.59 -12.65 -18.30
C SER A 648 16.11 -12.52 -18.45
N LYS A 649 16.86 -13.50 -17.92
CA LYS A 649 18.32 -13.59 -17.98
C LYS A 649 19.04 -12.28 -17.56
N LEU A 650 18.57 -11.66 -16.49
CA LEU A 650 19.09 -10.38 -15.97
C LEU A 650 20.34 -10.54 -15.09
N TYR A 651 20.85 -11.76 -14.91
CA TYR A 651 22.09 -12.01 -14.15
C TYR A 651 23.37 -11.71 -14.94
N ARG A 652 23.26 -11.47 -16.25
CA ARG A 652 24.39 -11.16 -17.14
C ARG A 652 24.01 -10.10 -18.18
N PRO A 653 24.94 -9.24 -18.60
CA PRO A 653 24.66 -8.17 -19.56
C PRO A 653 24.40 -8.72 -20.96
N GLY A 654 23.51 -8.04 -21.69
CA GLY A 654 23.42 -8.13 -23.15
C GLY A 654 23.88 -6.83 -23.81
N SER A 655 23.33 -6.49 -24.98
CA SER A 655 23.76 -5.31 -25.76
C SER A 655 22.68 -4.22 -25.90
N VAL A 656 21.50 -4.44 -25.30
CA VAL A 656 20.34 -3.55 -25.45
C VAL A 656 20.14 -2.71 -24.20
N ALA A 657 20.24 -1.39 -24.31
CA ALA A 657 19.84 -0.49 -23.23
C ALA A 657 18.42 -0.01 -23.42
N TYR A 658 17.66 0.18 -22.34
CA TYR A 658 16.33 0.76 -22.43
C TYR A 658 16.07 1.87 -21.40
N VAL A 659 15.14 2.75 -21.75
CA VAL A 659 14.58 3.74 -20.83
C VAL A 659 13.06 3.79 -21.00
N SER A 660 12.35 3.80 -19.87
CA SER A 660 10.88 3.77 -19.78
C SER A 660 10.40 4.77 -18.74
N ARG A 661 9.16 5.27 -18.86
CA ARG A 661 8.47 5.94 -17.74
C ARG A 661 7.93 4.94 -16.71
N SER A 662 7.20 3.93 -17.17
CA SER A 662 6.53 2.96 -16.31
C SER A 662 7.51 1.92 -15.74
N GLY A 663 7.50 1.75 -14.41
CA GLY A 663 8.21 0.66 -13.73
C GLY A 663 7.66 -0.72 -14.08
N GLY A 664 6.33 -0.87 -14.21
CA GLY A 664 5.72 -2.14 -14.63
C GLY A 664 6.14 -2.54 -16.05
N MET A 665 6.11 -1.59 -16.98
CA MET A 665 6.54 -1.85 -18.36
C MET A 665 8.04 -2.05 -18.49
N SER A 666 8.86 -1.49 -17.59
CA SER A 666 10.30 -1.81 -17.58
C SER A 666 10.57 -3.30 -17.40
N ASN A 667 9.74 -3.99 -16.61
CA ASN A 667 9.89 -5.43 -16.42
C ASN A 667 9.29 -6.25 -17.57
N GLU A 668 8.25 -5.75 -18.22
CA GLU A 668 7.80 -6.33 -19.49
C GLU A 668 8.85 -6.15 -20.61
N LEU A 669 9.56 -5.01 -20.64
CA LEU A 669 10.69 -4.78 -21.54
C LEU A 669 11.84 -5.75 -21.26
N ASN A 670 12.16 -6.04 -20.00
CA ASN A 670 13.14 -7.09 -19.66
C ASN A 670 12.78 -8.41 -20.34
N ASN A 671 11.53 -8.84 -20.22
CA ASN A 671 11.04 -10.07 -20.85
C ASN A 671 11.06 -9.99 -22.39
N ILE A 672 10.53 -8.91 -22.98
CA ILE A 672 10.51 -8.73 -24.44
C ILE A 672 11.93 -8.74 -25.01
N ILE A 673 12.85 -8.00 -24.41
CA ILE A 673 14.25 -7.92 -24.86
C ILE A 673 14.95 -9.27 -24.69
N ALA A 674 14.75 -9.96 -23.57
CA ALA A 674 15.34 -11.28 -23.33
C ALA A 674 14.88 -12.34 -24.35
N LEU A 675 13.62 -12.29 -24.78
CA LEU A 675 13.07 -13.22 -25.77
C LEU A 675 13.51 -12.91 -27.21
N ASN A 676 13.92 -11.68 -27.50
CA ASN A 676 14.15 -11.19 -28.86
C ASN A 676 15.61 -10.80 -29.17
N THR A 677 16.51 -10.80 -28.19
CA THR A 677 17.91 -10.35 -28.30
C THR A 677 18.85 -11.16 -27.39
N ASN A 678 20.13 -10.77 -27.24
CA ASN A 678 21.04 -11.36 -26.23
C ASN A 678 20.75 -10.88 -24.79
N GLY A 679 19.90 -9.87 -24.59
CA GLY A 679 19.46 -9.39 -23.29
C GLY A 679 19.74 -7.91 -23.03
N VAL A 680 19.38 -7.47 -21.83
CA VAL A 680 19.51 -6.07 -21.40
C VAL A 680 20.95 -5.77 -20.95
N TYR A 681 21.50 -4.64 -21.38
CA TYR A 681 22.75 -4.06 -20.86
C TYR A 681 22.49 -3.19 -19.62
N GLU A 682 21.58 -2.22 -19.75
CA GLU A 682 21.13 -1.34 -18.68
C GLU A 682 19.70 -0.89 -18.95
N GLY A 683 18.84 -0.96 -17.95
CA GLY A 683 17.43 -0.63 -18.03
C GLY A 683 17.01 0.31 -16.91
N VAL A 684 16.39 1.44 -17.25
CA VAL A 684 15.94 2.43 -16.27
C VAL A 684 14.47 2.80 -16.46
N ALA A 685 13.74 2.84 -15.36
CA ALA A 685 12.45 3.50 -15.28
C ALA A 685 12.65 4.90 -14.69
N ILE A 686 12.37 5.96 -15.46
CA ILE A 686 12.60 7.34 -15.01
C ILE A 686 11.57 7.82 -13.98
N GLY A 687 10.40 7.17 -13.96
CA GLY A 687 9.29 7.48 -13.07
C GLY A 687 8.07 8.09 -13.78
N GLY A 688 6.89 7.94 -13.17
CA GLY A 688 5.60 8.42 -13.72
C GLY A 688 5.27 9.88 -13.41
N ASP A 689 6.05 10.54 -12.55
CA ASP A 689 5.82 11.94 -12.18
C ASP A 689 6.02 12.88 -13.38
N ARG A 690 5.41 14.07 -13.30
CA ARG A 690 5.47 15.06 -14.38
C ARG A 690 6.91 15.51 -14.67
N TYR A 691 7.71 15.69 -13.62
CA TYR A 691 9.10 16.11 -13.69
C TYR A 691 10.02 15.01 -13.12
N PRO A 692 10.40 13.99 -13.91
CA PRO A 692 11.34 12.97 -13.45
C PRO A 692 12.71 13.59 -13.17
N GLY A 693 13.44 13.12 -12.16
CA GLY A 693 14.74 13.65 -11.74
C GLY A 693 15.75 13.74 -12.88
N THR A 694 15.86 12.66 -13.64
CA THR A 694 16.67 12.53 -14.86
C THR A 694 15.77 12.09 -16.01
N THR A 695 15.95 12.64 -17.20
CA THR A 695 14.99 12.52 -18.32
C THR A 695 15.44 11.55 -19.40
N PHE A 696 14.54 11.17 -20.33
CA PHE A 696 14.86 10.32 -21.49
C PHE A 696 16.15 10.69 -22.26
N PRO A 697 16.34 11.95 -22.72
CA PRO A 697 17.56 12.32 -23.44
C PRO A 697 18.82 12.12 -22.59
N ASP A 698 18.76 12.37 -21.28
CA ASP A 698 19.94 12.20 -20.40
C ASP A 698 20.37 10.72 -20.36
N TYR A 699 19.42 9.79 -20.21
CA TYR A 699 19.70 8.36 -20.24
C TYR A 699 20.23 7.90 -21.60
N ILE A 700 19.57 8.33 -22.68
CA ILE A 700 19.93 7.94 -24.05
C ILE A 700 21.32 8.46 -24.43
N MET A 701 21.69 9.68 -24.02
CA MET A 701 23.04 10.20 -24.25
C MET A 701 24.11 9.38 -23.50
N ARG A 702 23.85 8.97 -22.26
CA ARG A 702 24.77 8.04 -21.57
C ARG A 702 24.87 6.72 -22.30
N TYR A 703 23.75 6.14 -22.75
CA TYR A 703 23.76 4.90 -23.53
C TYR A 703 24.48 5.05 -24.88
N GLN A 704 24.41 6.22 -25.50
CA GLN A 704 25.16 6.54 -26.70
C GLN A 704 26.67 6.53 -26.44
N GLU A 705 27.12 7.02 -25.28
CA GLU A 705 28.53 7.05 -24.87
C GLU A 705 29.08 5.67 -24.45
N GLN A 706 28.23 4.76 -23.98
CA GLN A 706 28.64 3.40 -23.55
C GLN A 706 28.96 2.48 -24.72
N GLU A 707 30.22 2.09 -24.93
CA GLU A 707 30.60 1.23 -26.07
C GLU A 707 29.84 -0.09 -26.15
N ASP A 708 29.54 -0.73 -25.01
CA ASP A 708 28.86 -2.03 -24.94
C ASP A 708 27.37 -1.97 -25.33
N VAL A 709 26.76 -0.78 -25.28
CA VAL A 709 25.41 -0.58 -25.78
C VAL A 709 25.45 -0.51 -27.30
N LYS A 710 24.77 -1.45 -27.97
CA LYS A 710 24.73 -1.53 -29.45
C LYS A 710 23.38 -1.09 -30.02
N MET A 711 22.32 -1.11 -29.23
CA MET A 711 21.01 -0.54 -29.59
C MET A 711 20.25 -0.05 -28.36
N ILE A 712 19.35 0.90 -28.58
CA ILE A 712 18.60 1.59 -27.52
C ILE A 712 17.10 1.39 -27.75
N VAL A 713 16.35 1.15 -26.67
CA VAL A 713 14.89 1.06 -26.67
C VAL A 713 14.30 2.18 -25.80
N LEU A 714 13.44 3.01 -26.40
CA LEU A 714 12.69 4.07 -25.72
C LEU A 714 11.21 3.71 -25.64
N LEU A 715 10.69 3.58 -24.42
CA LEU A 715 9.25 3.49 -24.18
C LEU A 715 8.75 4.82 -23.60
N GLY A 716 8.30 5.69 -24.49
CA GLY A 716 7.71 7.00 -24.19
C GLY A 716 6.24 6.89 -23.81
N GLU A 717 5.62 8.03 -23.51
CA GLU A 717 4.24 8.09 -23.05
C GLU A 717 3.55 9.36 -23.57
N VAL A 718 2.22 9.38 -23.55
CA VAL A 718 1.42 10.59 -23.78
C VAL A 718 1.70 11.65 -22.71
N GLY A 719 1.68 12.93 -23.08
CA GLY A 719 1.96 14.06 -22.20
C GLY A 719 3.42 14.50 -22.19
N GLY A 720 3.65 15.81 -22.09
CA GLY A 720 4.99 16.41 -22.17
C GLY A 720 5.66 16.30 -23.55
N VAL A 721 6.90 16.80 -23.65
CA VAL A 721 7.64 16.95 -24.91
C VAL A 721 9.08 16.42 -24.85
N GLU A 722 9.39 15.55 -23.89
CA GLU A 722 10.74 15.04 -23.65
C GLU A 722 11.29 14.25 -24.84
N GLU A 723 10.44 13.47 -25.52
CA GLU A 723 10.81 12.68 -26.70
C GLU A 723 11.25 13.55 -27.88
N TYR A 724 10.80 14.81 -27.97
CA TYR A 724 11.27 15.73 -29.01
C TYR A 724 12.73 16.12 -28.84
N LYS A 725 13.25 16.15 -27.61
CA LYS A 725 14.68 16.39 -27.37
C LYS A 725 15.53 15.24 -27.89
N VAL A 726 15.00 14.01 -27.83
CA VAL A 726 15.62 12.83 -28.45
C VAL A 726 15.61 12.96 -29.97
N ILE A 727 14.48 13.36 -30.55
CA ILE A 727 14.36 13.64 -31.99
C ILE A 727 15.36 14.70 -32.46
N GLU A 728 15.47 15.81 -31.73
CA GLU A 728 16.42 16.89 -32.03
C GLU A 728 17.86 16.39 -31.96
N ALA A 729 18.21 15.58 -30.95
CA ALA A 729 19.54 14.97 -30.83
C ALA A 729 19.84 13.95 -31.96
N MET A 730 18.84 13.18 -32.42
CA MET A 730 18.97 12.30 -33.58
C MET A 730 19.21 13.09 -34.86
N LYS A 731 18.39 14.13 -35.12
CA LYS A 731 18.54 15.01 -36.30
C LYS A 731 19.88 15.74 -36.31
N ALA A 732 20.40 16.09 -35.14
CA ALA A 732 21.72 16.70 -34.99
C ALA A 732 22.90 15.70 -35.09
N GLY A 733 22.62 14.40 -35.31
CA GLY A 733 23.66 13.36 -35.41
C GLY A 733 24.36 13.01 -34.10
N LYS A 734 23.80 13.43 -32.95
CA LYS A 734 24.36 13.12 -31.62
C LYS A 734 24.02 11.70 -31.17
N ILE A 735 22.86 11.19 -31.58
CA ILE A 735 22.45 9.81 -31.35
C ILE A 735 22.65 9.06 -32.67
N THR A 736 23.63 8.17 -32.70
CA THR A 736 23.99 7.41 -33.92
C THR A 736 23.67 5.92 -33.81
N LYS A 737 23.48 5.40 -32.58
CA LYS A 737 23.08 4.01 -32.36
C LYS A 737 21.62 3.80 -32.78
N PRO A 738 21.24 2.60 -33.26
CA PRO A 738 19.86 2.27 -33.57
C PRO A 738 18.93 2.50 -32.36
N LEU A 739 17.93 3.36 -32.54
CA LEU A 739 16.90 3.66 -31.55
C LEU A 739 15.57 3.04 -31.98
N VAL A 740 15.07 2.07 -31.21
CA VAL A 740 13.69 1.57 -31.31
C VAL A 740 12.84 2.36 -30.32
N ALA A 741 11.74 2.95 -30.77
CA ALA A 741 10.93 3.82 -29.91
C ALA A 741 9.43 3.56 -30.07
N TRP A 742 8.69 3.60 -28.97
CA TRP A 742 7.22 3.60 -28.97
C TRP A 742 6.69 4.48 -27.85
N CYS A 743 5.79 5.39 -28.16
CA CYS A 743 5.05 6.18 -27.19
C CYS A 743 3.66 5.57 -26.98
N ILE A 744 3.33 5.21 -25.74
CA ILE A 744 2.01 4.65 -25.36
C ILE A 744 0.98 5.77 -25.11
N GLY A 745 -0.32 5.45 -25.18
CA GLY A 745 -1.43 6.40 -25.02
C GLY A 745 -2.00 6.90 -26.34
N THR A 746 -1.98 6.06 -27.38
CA THR A 746 -2.59 6.38 -28.68
C THR A 746 -4.12 6.45 -28.60
N CYS A 747 -4.74 5.75 -27.63
CA CYS A 747 -6.19 5.77 -27.40
C CYS A 747 -6.72 7.14 -26.96
N ALA A 748 -5.88 8.02 -26.41
CA ALA A 748 -6.30 9.33 -25.91
C ALA A 748 -7.04 10.18 -26.95
N ARG A 749 -6.65 10.07 -28.23
CA ARG A 749 -7.30 10.78 -29.35
C ARG A 749 -8.70 10.23 -29.68
N MET A 750 -9.00 9.00 -29.27
CA MET A 750 -10.26 8.33 -29.55
C MET A 750 -11.32 8.63 -28.47
N PHE A 751 -10.94 9.25 -27.36
CA PHE A 751 -11.87 9.66 -26.31
C PHE A 751 -12.48 11.03 -26.61
N THR A 752 -13.73 11.22 -26.20
CA THR A 752 -14.51 12.46 -26.45
C THR A 752 -14.13 13.60 -25.50
N SER A 753 -13.53 13.27 -24.36
CA SER A 753 -13.10 14.19 -23.30
C SER A 753 -11.68 13.85 -22.85
N GLU A 754 -11.01 14.82 -22.23
CA GLU A 754 -9.67 14.62 -21.66
C GLU A 754 -9.70 13.54 -20.58
N VAL A 755 -8.83 12.54 -20.72
CA VAL A 755 -8.64 11.47 -19.74
C VAL A 755 -7.24 11.61 -19.13
N GLN A 756 -7.19 11.87 -17.82
CA GLN A 756 -5.95 11.76 -17.05
C GLN A 756 -5.64 10.29 -16.81
N PHE A 757 -4.54 9.80 -17.38
CA PHE A 757 -4.08 8.44 -17.10
C PHE A 757 -3.41 8.33 -15.73
N GLY A 758 -3.12 7.10 -15.28
CA GLY A 758 -2.68 6.82 -13.91
C GLY A 758 -1.43 7.57 -13.46
N HIS A 759 -0.42 7.69 -14.33
CA HIS A 759 0.79 8.46 -14.03
C HIS A 759 0.50 9.97 -14.05
N ALA A 760 1.07 10.72 -13.10
CA ALA A 760 0.82 12.15 -12.94
C ALA A 760 1.18 12.98 -14.19
N GLY A 761 2.23 12.58 -14.92
CA GLY A 761 2.66 13.27 -16.14
C GLY A 761 1.84 12.97 -17.40
N SER A 762 0.93 12.00 -17.36
CA SER A 762 0.25 11.47 -18.55
C SER A 762 -1.01 12.25 -18.91
N CYS A 763 -0.80 13.53 -19.23
CA CYS A 763 -1.82 14.48 -19.67
C CYS A 763 -1.30 15.26 -20.88
N ALA A 764 -2.03 15.23 -22.00
CA ALA A 764 -1.69 16.00 -23.20
C ALA A 764 -2.50 17.30 -23.24
N ASN A 765 -1.81 18.45 -23.15
CA ASN A 765 -2.45 19.77 -23.23
C ASN A 765 -2.42 20.36 -24.66
N ALA A 766 -1.65 19.75 -25.57
CA ALA A 766 -1.51 20.16 -26.96
C ALA A 766 -1.29 18.95 -27.88
N ASP A 767 -1.56 19.09 -29.18
CA ASP A 767 -1.38 18.01 -30.17
C ASP A 767 0.05 17.44 -30.18
N ARG A 768 1.05 18.32 -29.97
CA ARG A 768 2.46 17.94 -29.86
C ARG A 768 2.73 16.96 -28.73
N GLU A 769 1.94 16.99 -27.65
CA GLU A 769 2.09 16.11 -26.48
C GLU A 769 1.40 14.74 -26.67
N THR A 770 0.67 14.54 -27.77
CA THR A 770 -0.02 13.27 -28.05
C THR A 770 0.97 12.17 -28.44
N ALA A 771 0.70 10.94 -28.01
CA ALA A 771 1.54 9.78 -28.36
C ALA A 771 1.62 9.55 -29.88
N VAL A 772 0.52 9.80 -30.61
CA VAL A 772 0.45 9.66 -32.07
C VAL A 772 1.39 10.66 -32.76
N ALA A 773 1.37 11.93 -32.37
CA ALA A 773 2.27 12.95 -32.93
C ALA A 773 3.74 12.62 -32.64
N LYS A 774 4.05 12.21 -31.40
CA LYS A 774 5.41 11.79 -31.01
C LYS A 774 5.91 10.59 -31.82
N ASN A 775 5.09 9.54 -31.96
CA ASN A 775 5.44 8.35 -32.75
C ASN A 775 5.69 8.69 -34.22
N LYS A 776 4.88 9.57 -34.82
CA LYS A 776 5.11 10.08 -36.17
C LYS A 776 6.43 10.83 -36.27
N ALA A 777 6.68 11.77 -35.36
CA ALA A 777 7.90 12.59 -35.36
C ALA A 777 9.18 11.76 -35.11
N LEU A 778 9.12 10.75 -34.24
CA LEU A 778 10.22 9.79 -34.02
C LEU A 778 10.54 9.00 -35.29
N ARG A 779 9.51 8.51 -35.99
CA ARG A 779 9.66 7.77 -37.25
C ARG A 779 10.30 8.63 -38.34
N GLU A 780 9.85 9.88 -38.49
CA GLU A 780 10.41 10.85 -39.45
C GLU A 780 11.86 11.22 -39.13
N ALA A 781 12.27 11.16 -37.86
CA ALA A 781 13.64 11.40 -37.42
C ALA A 781 14.58 10.20 -37.64
N GLY A 782 14.07 9.06 -38.11
CA GLY A 782 14.85 7.84 -38.37
C GLY A 782 14.82 6.80 -37.25
N ALA A 783 14.00 6.97 -36.20
CA ALA A 783 13.81 5.94 -35.19
C ALA A 783 12.98 4.76 -35.75
N TYR A 784 13.26 3.55 -35.26
CA TYR A 784 12.46 2.36 -35.57
C TYR A 784 11.20 2.36 -34.71
N VAL A 785 10.06 2.76 -35.28
CA VAL A 785 8.78 2.86 -34.55
C VAL A 785 7.77 1.83 -35.07
N PRO A 786 7.27 0.90 -34.23
CA PRO A 786 6.28 -0.09 -34.66
C PRO A 786 4.90 0.54 -34.93
N ASN A 787 3.96 -0.23 -35.46
CA ASN A 787 2.59 0.26 -35.72
C ASN A 787 1.73 0.30 -34.45
N SER A 788 1.97 -0.64 -33.53
CA SER A 788 1.36 -0.74 -32.20
C SER A 788 2.36 -1.37 -31.23
N PHE A 789 2.04 -1.36 -29.94
CA PHE A 789 2.89 -1.99 -28.92
C PHE A 789 3.17 -3.48 -29.20
N ASP A 790 2.19 -4.21 -29.77
CA ASP A 790 2.31 -5.63 -30.10
C ASP A 790 3.43 -5.93 -31.11
N GLY A 791 3.76 -4.95 -31.96
CA GLY A 791 4.84 -5.06 -32.94
C GLY A 791 6.24 -4.76 -32.36
N LEU A 792 6.34 -4.30 -31.11
CA LEU A 792 7.59 -3.83 -30.51
C LEU A 792 8.64 -4.95 -30.44
N GLY A 793 8.28 -6.13 -29.93
CA GLY A 793 9.21 -7.26 -29.82
C GLY A 793 9.75 -7.72 -31.17
N THR A 794 8.88 -7.84 -32.18
CA THR A 794 9.25 -8.19 -33.55
C THR A 794 10.22 -7.17 -34.15
N LEU A 795 9.99 -5.88 -33.92
CA LEU A 795 10.86 -4.83 -34.45
C LEU A 795 12.22 -4.81 -33.73
N ILE A 796 12.24 -4.98 -32.41
CA ILE A 796 13.48 -5.13 -31.62
C ILE A 796 14.31 -6.30 -32.18
N LYS A 797 13.69 -7.47 -32.37
CA LYS A 797 14.34 -8.66 -32.93
C LYS A 797 14.98 -8.37 -34.28
N LYS A 798 14.23 -7.74 -35.19
CA LYS A 798 14.69 -7.41 -36.54
C LYS A 798 15.92 -6.49 -36.52
N VAL A 799 15.92 -5.47 -35.66
CA VAL A 799 17.07 -4.55 -35.53
C VAL A 799 18.28 -5.28 -34.95
N TYR A 800 18.07 -6.10 -33.92
CA TYR A 800 19.11 -6.92 -33.31
C TYR A 800 19.77 -7.90 -34.29
N GLU A 801 18.96 -8.66 -35.05
CA GLU A 801 19.45 -9.61 -36.06
C GLU A 801 20.27 -8.91 -37.15
N ASN A 802 19.90 -7.69 -37.54
CA ASN A 802 20.68 -6.90 -38.49
C ASN A 802 22.06 -6.53 -37.90
N LEU A 803 22.11 -6.08 -36.65
CA LEU A 803 23.38 -5.75 -35.98
C LEU A 803 24.29 -6.97 -35.78
N VAL A 804 23.71 -8.16 -35.55
CA VAL A 804 24.45 -9.43 -35.54
C VAL A 804 24.97 -9.76 -36.94
N GLY A 805 24.13 -9.62 -37.97
CA GLY A 805 24.53 -9.86 -39.36
C GLY A 805 25.63 -8.91 -39.86
N GLN A 806 25.72 -7.70 -39.30
CA GLN A 806 26.79 -6.74 -39.55
C GLN A 806 28.06 -6.99 -38.72
N GLY A 807 28.04 -7.92 -37.76
CA GLY A 807 29.16 -8.18 -36.86
C GLY A 807 29.36 -7.12 -35.77
N ILE A 808 28.41 -6.21 -35.56
CA ILE A 808 28.45 -5.19 -34.49
C ILE A 808 28.15 -5.82 -33.13
N ILE A 809 27.24 -6.80 -33.11
CA ILE A 809 26.95 -7.62 -31.94
C ILE A 809 27.50 -9.02 -32.19
N ILE A 810 28.35 -9.49 -31.28
CA ILE A 810 28.84 -10.87 -31.26
C ILE A 810 28.27 -11.51 -29.98
N PRO A 811 27.23 -12.36 -30.08
CA PRO A 811 26.61 -12.97 -28.91
C PRO A 811 27.60 -13.90 -28.19
N GLU A 812 27.76 -13.68 -26.88
CA GLU A 812 28.61 -14.54 -26.05
C GLU A 812 27.90 -15.85 -25.68
N PRO A 813 28.67 -16.94 -25.43
CA PRO A 813 28.12 -18.17 -24.88
C PRO A 813 27.47 -17.94 -23.51
N GLU A 814 26.27 -18.48 -23.33
CA GLU A 814 25.53 -18.37 -22.06
C GLU A 814 26.26 -19.13 -20.93
N GLN A 815 26.58 -18.44 -19.84
CA GLN A 815 27.13 -19.04 -18.62
C GLN A 815 26.02 -19.28 -17.60
N ALA A 816 26.02 -20.45 -16.96
CA ALA A 816 25.05 -20.74 -15.91
C ALA A 816 25.33 -19.89 -14.66
N PRO A 817 24.32 -19.22 -14.08
CA PRO A 817 24.52 -18.42 -12.87
C PRO A 817 24.70 -19.32 -11.63
N PRO A 818 25.32 -18.81 -10.56
CA PRO A 818 25.28 -19.44 -9.25
C PRO A 818 23.84 -19.73 -8.80
N THR A 819 23.62 -20.91 -8.23
CA THR A 819 22.28 -21.31 -7.76
C THR A 819 22.03 -20.83 -6.33
N VAL A 820 20.85 -20.25 -6.09
CA VAL A 820 20.35 -19.89 -4.75
C VAL A 820 19.30 -20.92 -4.32
N PRO A 821 19.29 -21.38 -3.05
CA PRO A 821 18.24 -22.26 -2.55
C PRO A 821 16.86 -21.60 -2.65
N MET A 822 15.82 -22.41 -2.85
CA MET A 822 14.45 -21.90 -2.82
C MET A 822 14.05 -21.54 -1.37
N ASP A 823 13.40 -20.40 -1.21
CA ASP A 823 12.86 -19.98 0.09
C ASP A 823 11.87 -21.01 0.64
N TYR A 824 12.00 -21.31 1.94
CA TYR A 824 11.12 -22.26 2.63
C TYR A 824 9.64 -21.88 2.51
N ALA A 825 9.31 -20.60 2.66
CA ALA A 825 7.93 -20.11 2.57
C ALA A 825 7.33 -20.38 1.19
N TRP A 826 8.13 -20.14 0.13
CA TRP A 826 7.71 -20.34 -1.24
C TRP A 826 7.56 -21.82 -1.60
N ALA A 827 8.54 -22.65 -1.21
CA ALA A 827 8.47 -24.10 -1.40
C ALA A 827 7.25 -24.73 -0.69
N ARG A 828 6.88 -24.20 0.48
CA ARG A 828 5.68 -24.63 1.21
C ARG A 828 4.40 -24.19 0.52
N GLU A 829 4.35 -22.96 0.00
CA GLU A 829 3.19 -22.42 -0.73
C GLU A 829 2.91 -23.19 -2.02
N LEU A 830 3.97 -23.61 -2.74
CA LEU A 830 3.86 -24.47 -3.92
C LEU A 830 3.61 -25.95 -3.60
N GLY A 831 3.58 -26.34 -2.31
CA GLY A 831 3.40 -27.73 -1.89
C GLY A 831 4.57 -28.66 -2.22
N LEU A 832 5.75 -28.13 -2.55
CA LEU A 832 6.95 -28.91 -2.88
C LEU A 832 7.57 -29.58 -1.66
N ILE A 833 7.36 -28.98 -0.49
CA ILE A 833 7.84 -29.50 0.79
C ILE A 833 6.69 -29.53 1.81
N ARG A 834 6.79 -30.47 2.75
CA ARG A 834 5.94 -30.53 3.93
C ARG A 834 6.80 -30.41 5.17
N LYS A 835 6.35 -29.58 6.12
CA LYS A 835 6.94 -29.53 7.46
C LYS A 835 5.82 -29.82 8.46
N PRO A 836 5.97 -30.82 9.34
CA PRO A 836 4.98 -31.08 10.37
C PRO A 836 4.84 -29.83 11.27
N ALA A 837 3.60 -29.49 11.62
CA ALA A 837 3.36 -28.44 12.59
C ALA A 837 3.91 -28.87 13.96
N SER A 838 4.72 -28.02 14.58
CA SER A 838 5.28 -28.30 15.92
C SER A 838 4.26 -28.08 17.03
N PHE A 839 3.17 -27.35 16.74
CA PHE A 839 2.14 -26.97 17.70
C PHE A 839 0.76 -27.24 17.11
N MET A 840 -0.18 -27.61 17.98
CA MET A 840 -1.61 -27.70 17.69
C MET A 840 -2.35 -26.75 18.64
N THR A 841 -3.30 -25.98 18.10
CA THR A 841 -4.20 -25.10 18.85
C THR A 841 -5.60 -25.23 18.28
N SER A 842 -6.62 -25.14 19.14
CA SER A 842 -8.04 -25.29 18.78
C SER A 842 -8.94 -24.20 19.36
N ILE A 843 -8.40 -23.30 20.19
CA ILE A 843 -9.22 -22.36 20.98
C ILE A 843 -9.42 -21.00 20.30
N CYS A 844 -8.47 -20.58 19.46
CA CYS A 844 -8.43 -19.25 18.86
C CYS A 844 -7.73 -19.32 17.50
N ASP A 845 -8.23 -18.57 16.53
CA ASP A 845 -7.54 -18.31 15.25
C ASP A 845 -7.56 -16.81 14.95
N GLU A 846 -6.37 -16.21 14.99
CA GLU A 846 -6.13 -14.79 14.74
C GLU A 846 -5.64 -14.48 13.32
N ARG A 847 -5.43 -15.50 12.48
CA ARG A 847 -4.79 -15.35 11.17
C ARG A 847 -5.74 -14.87 10.07
N GLY A 848 -7.04 -15.01 10.29
CA GLY A 848 -8.10 -14.63 9.36
C GLY A 848 -8.30 -13.12 9.26
N SER A 849 -9.29 -12.70 8.47
CA SER A 849 -9.72 -11.29 8.42
C SER A 849 -10.37 -10.83 9.73
N GLU A 850 -10.80 -11.78 10.55
CA GLU A 850 -11.46 -11.55 11.83
C GLU A 850 -10.95 -12.59 12.86
N LEU A 851 -10.89 -12.19 14.12
CA LEU A 851 -10.53 -13.06 15.24
C LEU A 851 -11.65 -14.08 15.49
N LEU A 852 -11.29 -15.37 15.57
CA LEU A 852 -12.24 -16.45 15.86
C LEU A 852 -11.94 -17.06 17.23
N TYR A 853 -12.94 -17.15 18.12
CA TYR A 853 -12.86 -17.95 19.35
C TYR A 853 -13.65 -19.23 19.18
N ALA A 854 -12.96 -20.37 19.20
CA ALA A 854 -13.51 -21.69 18.91
C ALA A 854 -14.40 -21.71 17.64
N GLY A 855 -13.95 -21.02 16.59
CA GLY A 855 -14.68 -20.88 15.31
C GLY A 855 -15.80 -19.84 15.30
N THR A 856 -16.13 -19.20 16.43
CA THR A 856 -17.10 -18.10 16.48
C THR A 856 -16.40 -16.76 16.21
N PRO A 857 -16.82 -15.98 15.20
CA PRO A 857 -16.25 -14.67 14.94
C PRO A 857 -16.47 -13.69 16.09
N ILE A 858 -15.47 -12.85 16.37
CA ILE A 858 -15.54 -11.88 17.47
C ILE A 858 -16.74 -10.93 17.35
N THR A 859 -17.15 -10.56 16.13
CA THR A 859 -18.34 -9.74 15.89
C THR A 859 -19.62 -10.45 16.33
N ASP A 860 -19.75 -11.75 16.11
CA ASP A 860 -20.93 -12.51 16.52
C ASP A 860 -20.99 -12.69 18.04
N ILE A 861 -19.84 -12.81 18.71
CA ILE A 861 -19.74 -12.83 20.17
C ILE A 861 -20.36 -11.56 20.79
N PHE A 862 -20.09 -10.39 20.19
CA PHE A 862 -20.67 -9.13 20.64
C PHE A 862 -22.13 -8.95 20.20
N LYS A 863 -22.50 -9.33 18.98
CA LYS A 863 -23.90 -9.26 18.51
C LYS A 863 -24.85 -10.09 19.37
N GLU A 864 -24.38 -11.23 19.88
CA GLU A 864 -25.19 -12.16 20.65
C GLU A 864 -25.13 -11.96 22.16
N ASP A 865 -24.36 -10.94 22.62
CA ASP A 865 -24.16 -10.59 24.04
C ASP A 865 -23.75 -11.79 24.90
N LEU A 866 -22.70 -12.50 24.47
CA LEU A 866 -22.24 -13.72 25.15
C LEU A 866 -21.56 -13.45 26.51
N GLY A 867 -21.10 -12.22 26.75
CA GLY A 867 -20.43 -11.84 28.00
C GLY A 867 -19.10 -12.57 28.26
N ILE A 868 -18.54 -12.37 29.45
CA ILE A 868 -17.26 -13.01 29.85
C ILE A 868 -17.47 -14.52 30.02
N GLY A 869 -18.61 -14.92 30.58
CA GLY A 869 -18.94 -16.34 30.75
C GLY A 869 -19.04 -17.08 29.41
N GLY A 870 -19.59 -16.44 28.38
CA GLY A 870 -19.67 -17.02 27.04
C GLY A 870 -18.32 -17.08 26.34
N VAL A 871 -17.49 -16.04 26.45
CA VAL A 871 -16.11 -16.08 25.92
C VAL A 871 -15.28 -17.18 26.59
N LEU A 872 -15.38 -17.33 27.92
CA LEU A 872 -14.73 -18.44 28.63
C LEU A 872 -15.23 -19.79 28.16
N SER A 873 -16.53 -19.92 27.88
CA SER A 873 -17.08 -21.17 27.37
C SER A 873 -16.50 -21.57 26.01
N LEU A 874 -16.28 -20.60 25.13
CA LEU A 874 -15.64 -20.83 23.83
C LEU A 874 -14.15 -21.16 24.00
N LEU A 875 -13.42 -20.37 24.78
CA LEU A 875 -11.97 -20.54 24.89
C LEU A 875 -11.58 -21.81 25.67
N TRP A 876 -12.22 -22.07 26.82
CA TRP A 876 -11.84 -23.19 27.68
C TRP A 876 -12.45 -24.50 27.23
N PHE A 877 -13.69 -24.46 26.73
CA PHE A 877 -14.47 -25.67 26.46
C PHE A 877 -14.80 -25.87 24.98
N GLN A 878 -14.56 -24.86 24.13
CA GLN A 878 -14.93 -24.87 22.71
C GLN A 878 -16.42 -25.19 22.48
N ARG A 879 -17.27 -24.81 23.46
CA ARG A 879 -18.72 -24.98 23.43
C ARG A 879 -19.41 -23.63 23.63
N ARG A 880 -20.51 -23.42 22.91
CA ARG A 880 -21.42 -22.31 23.17
C ARG A 880 -22.41 -22.71 24.25
N LEU A 881 -22.12 -22.34 25.49
CA LEU A 881 -22.97 -22.72 26.63
C LEU A 881 -24.29 -21.93 26.68
N PRO A 882 -25.35 -22.49 27.28
CA PRO A 882 -26.60 -21.77 27.52
C PRO A 882 -26.40 -20.53 28.38
N LYS A 883 -27.25 -19.51 28.22
CA LYS A 883 -27.13 -18.23 28.96
C LYS A 883 -27.10 -18.39 30.49
N TYR A 884 -27.84 -19.35 31.04
CA TYR A 884 -27.80 -19.60 32.49
C TYR A 884 -26.44 -20.16 32.95
N ALA A 885 -25.80 -20.96 32.11
CA ALA A 885 -24.50 -21.58 32.40
C ALA A 885 -23.38 -20.54 32.29
N THR A 886 -23.40 -19.70 31.24
CA THR A 886 -22.45 -18.59 31.12
C THR A 886 -22.60 -17.60 32.27
N LYS A 887 -23.84 -17.30 32.67
CA LYS A 887 -24.10 -16.42 33.82
C LYS A 887 -23.64 -17.04 35.14
N PHE A 888 -23.84 -18.34 35.34
CA PHE A 888 -23.34 -19.04 36.53
C PHE A 888 -21.81 -19.00 36.62
N ILE A 889 -21.10 -19.18 35.51
CA ILE A 889 -19.62 -19.05 35.46
C ILE A 889 -19.20 -17.64 35.90
N GLU A 890 -19.87 -16.59 35.41
CA GLU A 890 -19.60 -15.22 35.85
C GLU A 890 -19.86 -15.02 37.34
N MET A 891 -20.95 -15.57 37.88
CA MET A 891 -21.25 -15.50 39.31
C MET A 891 -20.16 -16.20 40.15
N CYS A 892 -19.62 -17.33 39.67
CA CYS A 892 -18.51 -18.02 40.32
C CYS A 892 -17.25 -17.14 40.36
N LEU A 893 -16.93 -16.44 39.27
CA LEU A 893 -15.81 -15.48 39.24
C LEU A 893 -16.01 -14.34 40.23
N MET A 894 -17.23 -13.82 40.36
CA MET A 894 -17.54 -12.74 41.30
C MET A 894 -17.35 -13.16 42.76
N VAL A 895 -17.85 -14.33 43.16
CA VAL A 895 -17.74 -14.77 44.56
C VAL A 895 -16.33 -15.26 44.95
N THR A 896 -15.52 -15.61 43.95
CA THR A 896 -14.11 -16.01 44.15
C THR A 896 -13.12 -14.86 43.97
N ALA A 897 -13.59 -13.66 43.60
CA ALA A 897 -12.78 -12.51 43.24
C ALA A 897 -11.74 -12.14 44.30
N ASP A 898 -12.17 -12.05 45.57
CA ASP A 898 -11.28 -11.79 46.69
C ASP A 898 -11.82 -12.36 48.02
N HIS A 899 -10.96 -12.47 49.04
CA HIS A 899 -11.31 -12.91 50.40
C HIS A 899 -10.36 -12.28 51.44
N GLY A 900 -9.92 -11.05 51.18
CA GLY A 900 -9.10 -10.24 52.07
C GLY A 900 -7.60 -10.55 52.03
N PRO A 901 -6.78 -9.68 52.63
CA PRO A 901 -5.32 -9.67 52.47
C PRO A 901 -4.58 -10.76 53.25
N ALA A 902 -5.27 -11.48 54.14
CA ALA A 902 -4.66 -12.46 55.05
C ALA A 902 -4.43 -13.82 54.40
N VAL A 903 -5.05 -14.10 53.25
CA VAL A 903 -4.84 -15.36 52.54
C VAL A 903 -3.48 -15.35 51.85
N SER A 904 -2.83 -16.52 51.75
CA SER A 904 -1.46 -16.67 51.30
C SER A 904 -1.14 -15.92 50.01
N GLY A 905 -2.01 -16.01 48.99
CA GLY A 905 -1.76 -15.32 47.73
C GLY A 905 -1.92 -13.81 47.78
N ALA A 906 -2.90 -13.30 48.53
CA ALA A 906 -3.08 -11.85 48.69
C ALA A 906 -1.91 -11.25 49.47
N HIS A 907 -1.47 -11.93 50.53
CA HIS A 907 -0.30 -11.53 51.31
C HIS A 907 0.96 -11.47 50.44
N ASN A 908 1.24 -12.51 49.66
CA ASN A 908 2.39 -12.53 48.76
C ASN A 908 2.34 -11.41 47.71
N ALA A 909 1.18 -11.17 47.10
CA ALA A 909 0.99 -10.07 46.15
C ALA A 909 1.27 -8.71 46.81
N ILE A 910 0.78 -8.49 48.03
CA ILE A 910 1.01 -7.27 48.82
C ILE A 910 2.49 -7.09 49.14
N VAL A 911 3.17 -8.12 49.66
CA VAL A 911 4.59 -8.06 50.00
C VAL A 911 5.44 -7.77 48.76
N CYS A 912 5.17 -8.45 47.65
CA CYS A 912 5.86 -8.23 46.38
C CYS A 912 5.63 -6.81 45.84
N THR A 913 4.41 -6.29 45.95
CA THR A 913 4.07 -4.90 45.57
C THR A 913 4.85 -3.88 46.41
N ARG A 914 4.88 -4.09 47.72
CA ARG A 914 5.62 -3.28 48.69
C ARG A 914 7.14 -3.33 48.48
N ALA A 915 7.64 -4.41 47.89
CA ALA A 915 9.04 -4.52 47.44
C ALA A 915 9.34 -3.74 46.14
N GLY A 916 8.40 -2.93 45.65
CA GLY A 916 8.62 -2.05 44.50
C GLY A 916 8.42 -2.72 43.14
N LYS A 917 7.95 -3.97 43.11
CA LYS A 917 7.73 -4.71 41.86
C LYS A 917 6.53 -4.19 41.05
N ASP A 918 6.48 -4.58 39.79
CA ASP A 918 5.40 -4.28 38.84
C ASP A 918 4.17 -5.20 39.06
N LEU A 919 3.07 -4.87 38.39
CA LEU A 919 1.78 -5.55 38.52
C LEU A 919 1.88 -7.04 38.22
N VAL A 920 2.60 -7.42 37.15
CA VAL A 920 2.68 -8.81 36.70
C VAL A 920 3.50 -9.63 37.69
N SER A 921 4.65 -9.10 38.13
CA SER A 921 5.47 -9.74 39.16
C SER A 921 4.72 -9.95 40.48
N ALA A 922 3.95 -8.94 40.93
CA ALA A 922 3.18 -9.01 42.17
C ALA A 922 2.02 -10.00 42.07
N LEU A 923 1.26 -9.95 40.97
CA LEU A 923 0.18 -10.88 40.70
C LEU A 923 0.70 -12.33 40.64
N ALA A 924 1.76 -12.58 39.87
CA ALA A 924 2.36 -13.90 39.74
C ALA A 924 2.84 -14.43 41.10
N SER A 925 3.47 -13.59 41.92
CA SER A 925 3.90 -13.97 43.27
C SER A 925 2.74 -14.42 44.17
N GLY A 926 1.56 -13.83 44.01
CA GLY A 926 0.35 -14.26 44.70
C GLY A 926 -0.26 -15.53 44.10
N LEU A 927 -0.37 -15.60 42.77
CA LEU A 927 -0.96 -16.73 42.06
C LEU A 927 -0.18 -18.03 42.25
N LEU A 928 1.16 -17.97 42.38
CA LEU A 928 2.01 -19.15 42.65
C LEU A 928 1.74 -19.80 44.02
N THR A 929 0.97 -19.17 44.90
CA THR A 929 0.50 -19.79 46.15
C THR A 929 -0.75 -20.65 45.95
N ILE A 930 -1.45 -20.50 44.82
CA ILE A 930 -2.67 -21.25 44.51
C ILE A 930 -2.28 -22.68 44.11
N GLY A 931 -2.90 -23.66 44.76
CA GLY A 931 -2.63 -25.09 44.61
C GLY A 931 -3.35 -25.89 45.70
N ASP A 932 -2.75 -26.99 46.16
CA ASP A 932 -3.44 -27.97 47.03
C ASP A 932 -3.99 -27.39 48.34
N ARG A 933 -3.24 -26.51 49.02
CA ARG A 933 -3.63 -25.96 50.33
C ARG A 933 -4.43 -24.66 50.25
N PHE A 934 -4.26 -23.89 49.18
CA PHE A 934 -4.93 -22.61 48.97
C PHE A 934 -5.52 -22.57 47.56
N GLY A 935 -6.85 -22.56 47.45
CA GLY A 935 -7.57 -22.52 46.17
C GLY A 935 -7.88 -23.88 45.52
N GLY A 936 -7.24 -24.98 45.94
CA GLY A 936 -7.51 -26.33 45.41
C GLY A 936 -8.78 -27.01 45.96
N ALA A 937 -9.51 -26.37 46.87
CA ALA A 937 -10.68 -26.96 47.52
C ALA A 937 -11.86 -27.18 46.56
N LEU A 938 -12.02 -26.34 45.52
CA LEU A 938 -13.08 -26.46 44.52
C LEU A 938 -12.95 -27.78 43.74
N ASP A 939 -11.75 -28.00 43.20
CA ASP A 939 -11.43 -29.19 42.40
C ASP A 939 -11.46 -30.47 43.24
N ALA A 940 -10.91 -30.41 44.45
CA ALA A 940 -10.90 -31.54 45.38
C ALA A 940 -12.32 -31.96 45.82
N ALA A 941 -13.21 -31.00 46.06
CA ALA A 941 -14.61 -31.30 46.39
C ALA A 941 -15.34 -31.88 45.17
N ALA A 942 -15.19 -31.29 43.99
CA ALA A 942 -15.80 -31.79 42.76
C ALA A 942 -15.44 -33.25 42.47
N LYS A 943 -14.15 -33.60 42.57
CA LYS A 943 -13.66 -34.98 42.39
C LYS A 943 -14.21 -35.92 43.45
N GLN A 944 -14.09 -35.57 44.73
CA GLN A 944 -14.48 -36.44 45.84
C GLN A 944 -15.98 -36.73 45.87
N PHE A 945 -16.84 -35.74 45.60
CA PHE A 945 -18.28 -35.95 45.52
C PHE A 945 -18.68 -36.73 44.26
N SER A 946 -18.05 -36.44 43.11
CA SER A 946 -18.32 -37.17 41.86
C SER A 946 -17.98 -38.64 41.98
N GLU A 947 -16.81 -39.00 42.53
CA GLU A 947 -16.41 -40.39 42.77
C GLU A 947 -17.40 -41.14 43.66
N ALA A 948 -17.86 -40.50 44.73
CA ALA A 948 -18.81 -41.11 45.68
C ALA A 948 -20.19 -41.35 45.05
N TYR A 949 -20.69 -40.35 44.32
CA TYR A 949 -21.97 -40.43 43.63
C TYR A 949 -21.93 -41.46 42.49
N ASP A 950 -20.87 -41.45 41.68
CA ASP A 950 -20.72 -42.33 40.52
C ASP A 950 -20.49 -43.79 40.94
N SER A 951 -19.93 -44.02 42.14
CA SER A 951 -19.83 -45.34 42.76
C SER A 951 -21.15 -45.85 43.35
N SER A 952 -22.25 -45.12 43.18
CA SER A 952 -23.57 -45.44 43.75
C SER A 952 -23.58 -45.58 45.29
N MET A 953 -22.62 -44.94 45.97
CA MET A 953 -22.54 -44.96 47.43
C MET A 953 -23.55 -43.99 48.02
N ILE A 954 -24.41 -44.43 48.94
CA ILE A 954 -25.38 -43.51 49.55
C ILE A 954 -24.67 -42.47 50.47
N PRO A 955 -25.23 -41.26 50.67
CA PRO A 955 -24.57 -40.19 51.43
C PRO A 955 -24.03 -40.61 52.80
N MET A 956 -24.76 -41.46 53.54
CA MET A 956 -24.33 -41.96 54.85
C MET A 956 -23.13 -42.91 54.77
N GLU A 957 -23.07 -43.76 53.75
CA GLU A 957 -21.93 -44.66 53.50
C GLU A 957 -20.69 -43.85 53.12
N PHE A 958 -20.84 -42.79 52.32
CA PHE A 958 -19.76 -41.88 51.96
C PHE A 958 -19.16 -41.17 53.18
N VAL A 959 -20.00 -40.60 54.05
CA VAL A 959 -19.56 -39.96 55.29
C VAL A 959 -18.81 -40.94 56.20
N ASN A 960 -19.31 -42.17 56.32
CA ASN A 960 -18.67 -43.21 57.14
C ASN A 960 -17.37 -43.73 56.52
N SER A 961 -17.31 -43.86 55.19
CA SER A 961 -16.12 -44.25 54.43
C SER A 961 -14.99 -43.24 54.63
N MET A 962 -15.27 -41.94 54.55
CA MET A 962 -14.27 -40.89 54.78
C MET A 962 -13.76 -40.89 56.22
N ARG A 963 -14.66 -41.05 57.20
CA ARG A 963 -14.29 -41.22 58.61
C ARG A 963 -13.38 -42.42 58.82
N LYS A 964 -13.71 -43.58 58.24
CA LYS A 964 -12.91 -44.82 58.35
C LYS A 964 -11.52 -44.65 57.72
N LYS A 965 -11.43 -43.89 56.62
CA LYS A 965 -10.16 -43.54 55.96
C LYS A 965 -9.36 -42.44 56.69
N GLY A 966 -9.90 -41.87 57.79
CA GLY A 966 -9.26 -40.75 58.49
C GLY A 966 -9.19 -39.46 57.68
N LYS A 967 -10.07 -39.29 56.68
CA LYS A 967 -10.10 -38.12 55.79
C LYS A 967 -11.31 -37.24 56.09
N LEU A 968 -11.11 -35.92 56.06
CA LEU A 968 -12.21 -34.96 56.06
C LEU A 968 -12.86 -34.91 54.66
N ILE A 969 -14.12 -34.50 54.62
CA ILE A 969 -14.86 -34.32 53.36
C ILE A 969 -14.51 -32.91 52.84
N MET A 970 -13.95 -32.84 51.65
CA MET A 970 -13.60 -31.60 50.97
C MET A 970 -14.87 -30.83 50.62
N GLY A 971 -14.86 -29.51 50.82
CA GLY A 971 -16.05 -28.69 50.61
C GLY A 971 -17.06 -28.70 51.78
N ILE A 972 -16.82 -29.46 52.85
CA ILE A 972 -17.65 -29.46 54.06
C ILE A 972 -16.91 -28.80 55.22
N GLY A 973 -17.57 -27.84 55.87
CA GLY A 973 -17.08 -27.16 57.06
C GLY A 973 -16.77 -25.70 56.84
N HIS A 974 -17.09 -24.90 57.86
CA HIS A 974 -16.78 -23.48 57.90
C HIS A 974 -16.30 -23.07 59.31
N ARG A 975 -15.41 -22.07 59.40
CA ARG A 975 -14.86 -21.54 60.66
C ARG A 975 -15.90 -20.80 61.51
N VAL A 976 -16.67 -19.90 60.89
CA VAL A 976 -17.66 -19.03 61.56
C VAL A 976 -19.13 -19.36 61.24
N LYS A 977 -19.45 -19.60 59.96
CA LYS A 977 -20.81 -19.90 59.48
C LYS A 977 -21.29 -21.28 59.92
N SER A 978 -22.61 -21.42 60.04
CA SER A 978 -23.30 -22.62 60.53
C SER A 978 -24.68 -22.75 59.89
N LEU A 979 -25.40 -23.84 60.18
CA LEU A 979 -26.75 -24.06 59.68
C LEU A 979 -27.72 -22.89 60.01
N ASN A 980 -27.54 -22.27 61.17
CA ASN A 980 -28.38 -21.15 61.63
C ASN A 980 -27.83 -19.78 61.20
N ASN A 981 -26.62 -19.72 60.63
CA ASN A 981 -25.96 -18.52 60.13
C ASN A 981 -25.28 -18.87 58.80
N PRO A 982 -26.04 -18.94 57.70
CA PRO A 982 -25.55 -19.47 56.43
C PRO A 982 -24.47 -18.59 55.79
N ASP A 983 -23.65 -19.20 54.94
CA ASP A 983 -22.76 -18.46 54.04
C ASP A 983 -23.59 -17.88 52.88
N MET A 984 -23.70 -16.55 52.83
CA MET A 984 -24.51 -15.86 51.82
C MET A 984 -24.05 -16.14 50.38
N ARG A 985 -22.75 -16.43 50.16
CA ARG A 985 -22.27 -16.79 48.81
C ARG A 985 -22.86 -18.12 48.35
N VAL A 986 -22.95 -19.09 49.27
CA VAL A 986 -23.57 -20.40 49.02
C VAL A 986 -25.06 -20.23 48.77
N VAL A 987 -25.76 -19.40 49.57
CA VAL A 987 -27.19 -19.13 49.38
C VAL A 987 -27.47 -18.54 47.99
N ILE A 988 -26.76 -17.45 47.62
CA ILE A 988 -26.95 -16.78 46.34
C ILE A 988 -26.75 -17.73 45.15
N LEU A 989 -25.68 -18.53 45.18
CA LEU A 989 -25.40 -19.47 44.09
C LEU A 989 -26.39 -20.65 44.10
N LYS A 990 -26.77 -21.16 45.27
CA LYS A 990 -27.73 -22.26 45.42
C LYS A 990 -29.11 -21.90 44.89
N ASP A 991 -29.59 -20.70 45.20
CA ASP A 991 -30.87 -20.20 44.70
C ASP A 991 -30.85 -20.08 43.18
N TYR A 992 -29.76 -19.53 42.62
CA TYR A 992 -29.58 -19.44 41.17
C TYR A 992 -29.59 -20.81 40.48
N VAL A 993 -28.79 -21.75 40.99
CA VAL A 993 -28.67 -23.10 40.43
C VAL A 993 -30.02 -23.83 40.50
N LYS A 994 -30.71 -23.78 41.63
CA LYS A 994 -32.02 -24.42 41.80
C LYS A 994 -33.12 -23.84 40.90
N GLN A 995 -33.02 -22.55 40.58
CA GLN A 995 -33.99 -21.88 39.71
C GLN A 995 -33.74 -22.16 38.22
N HIS A 996 -32.49 -22.33 37.78
CA HIS A 996 -32.14 -22.30 36.36
C HIS A 996 -31.57 -23.61 35.80
N PHE A 997 -30.97 -24.47 36.62
CA PHE A 997 -30.35 -25.69 36.11
C PHE A 997 -31.42 -26.74 35.81
N PRO A 998 -31.29 -27.47 34.69
CA PRO A 998 -32.27 -28.50 34.33
C PRO A 998 -32.23 -29.71 35.26
N ALA A 999 -31.06 -30.07 35.79
CA ALA A 999 -30.88 -31.12 36.78
C ALA A 999 -29.65 -30.83 37.65
N THR A 1000 -29.74 -31.21 38.93
CA THR A 1000 -28.69 -30.97 39.94
C THR A 1000 -28.39 -32.20 40.81
N PRO A 1001 -28.23 -33.41 40.24
CA PRO A 1001 -28.14 -34.65 41.01
C PRO A 1001 -26.96 -34.70 41.98
N LEU A 1002 -25.82 -34.11 41.64
CA LEU A 1002 -24.65 -34.11 42.50
C LEU A 1002 -24.77 -33.08 43.63
N LEU A 1003 -25.34 -31.91 43.35
CA LEU A 1003 -25.66 -30.93 44.38
C LEU A 1003 -26.70 -31.46 45.37
N ASP A 1004 -27.70 -32.21 44.89
CA ASP A 1004 -28.69 -32.87 45.76
C ASP A 1004 -28.03 -33.90 46.67
N TYR A 1005 -27.14 -34.73 46.11
CA TYR A 1005 -26.31 -35.65 46.89
C TYR A 1005 -25.45 -34.93 47.94
N ALA A 1006 -24.80 -33.81 47.57
CA ALA A 1006 -23.99 -33.02 48.48
C ALA A 1006 -24.82 -32.35 49.60
N CYS A 1007 -26.05 -31.92 49.31
CA CYS A 1007 -26.98 -31.40 50.31
C CYS A 1007 -27.43 -32.48 51.31
N GLU A 1008 -27.62 -33.73 50.87
CA GLU A 1008 -27.89 -34.85 51.79
C GLU A 1008 -26.68 -35.18 52.67
N VAL A 1009 -25.47 -35.13 52.11
CA VAL A 1009 -24.23 -35.24 52.89
C VAL A 1009 -24.14 -34.12 53.93
N GLU A 1010 -24.47 -32.87 53.56
CA GLU A 1010 -24.53 -31.72 54.47
C GLU A 1010 -25.51 -31.94 55.63
N LYS A 1011 -26.72 -32.47 55.38
CA LYS A 1011 -27.69 -32.79 56.45
C LYS A 1011 -27.08 -33.76 57.48
N ILE A 1012 -26.36 -34.77 56.99
CA ILE A 1012 -25.70 -35.76 57.85
C ILE A 1012 -24.56 -35.12 58.64
N THR A 1013 -23.72 -34.28 58.03
CA THR A 1013 -22.58 -33.67 58.71
C THR A 1013 -23.00 -32.57 59.68
N THR A 1014 -24.01 -31.77 59.34
CA THR A 1014 -24.55 -30.71 60.21
C THR A 1014 -25.27 -31.27 61.45
N SER A 1015 -25.86 -32.46 61.34
CA SER A 1015 -26.40 -33.18 62.51
C SER A 1015 -25.33 -33.56 63.54
N LYS A 1016 -24.04 -33.67 63.12
CA LYS A 1016 -22.90 -33.93 64.01
C LYS A 1016 -22.36 -32.65 64.63
N LYS A 1017 -22.16 -31.61 63.81
CA LYS A 1017 -21.76 -30.27 64.25
C LYS A 1017 -22.39 -29.21 63.34
N PRO A 1018 -23.01 -28.16 63.89
CA PRO A 1018 -23.78 -27.20 63.10
C PRO A 1018 -22.94 -26.37 62.12
N ASN A 1019 -21.62 -26.31 62.29
CA ASN A 1019 -20.69 -25.61 61.39
C ASN A 1019 -20.13 -26.48 60.25
N LEU A 1020 -20.52 -27.75 60.17
CA LEU A 1020 -20.14 -28.66 59.08
C LEU A 1020 -21.11 -28.54 57.88
N ILE A 1021 -21.32 -27.29 57.44
CA ILE A 1021 -22.13 -26.92 56.26
C ILE A 1021 -21.35 -27.10 54.96
N LEU A 1022 -22.04 -27.17 53.82
CA LEU A 1022 -21.42 -27.10 52.50
C LEU A 1022 -20.88 -25.68 52.28
N ASN A 1023 -19.57 -25.56 52.12
CA ASN A 1023 -18.92 -24.26 51.91
C ASN A 1023 -18.96 -23.84 50.44
N VAL A 1024 -18.55 -22.60 50.14
CA VAL A 1024 -18.60 -22.05 48.77
C VAL A 1024 -17.76 -22.86 47.78
N ASP A 1025 -16.61 -23.38 48.22
CA ASP A 1025 -15.72 -24.17 47.36
C ASP A 1025 -16.37 -25.51 47.00
N GLY A 1026 -16.97 -26.18 48.00
CA GLY A 1026 -17.73 -27.42 47.82
C GLY A 1026 -18.96 -27.23 46.95
N PHE A 1027 -19.69 -26.13 47.16
CA PHE A 1027 -20.86 -25.78 46.37
C PHE A 1027 -20.50 -25.53 44.90
N ILE A 1028 -19.52 -24.66 44.61
CA ILE A 1028 -19.09 -24.38 43.24
C ILE A 1028 -18.59 -25.66 42.58
N GLY A 1029 -17.85 -26.49 43.32
CA GLY A 1029 -17.34 -27.76 42.85
C GLY A 1029 -18.44 -28.68 42.32
N VAL A 1030 -19.44 -28.99 43.14
CA VAL A 1030 -20.54 -29.89 42.73
C VAL A 1030 -21.48 -29.26 41.70
N ALA A 1031 -21.73 -27.95 41.79
CA ALA A 1031 -22.58 -27.24 40.83
C ALA A 1031 -21.93 -27.10 39.44
N MET A 1032 -20.62 -26.91 39.35
CA MET A 1032 -19.90 -26.93 38.07
C MET A 1032 -19.92 -28.31 37.43
N VAL A 1033 -19.81 -29.38 38.23
CA VAL A 1033 -19.95 -30.75 37.73
C VAL A 1033 -21.37 -31.01 37.22
N ASP A 1034 -22.40 -30.56 37.94
CA ASP A 1034 -23.78 -30.62 37.46
C ASP A 1034 -24.00 -29.79 36.19
N LEU A 1035 -23.35 -28.63 36.07
CA LEU A 1035 -23.37 -27.84 34.83
C LEU A 1035 -22.80 -28.65 33.68
N PHE A 1036 -21.59 -29.18 33.81
CA PHE A 1036 -20.97 -29.96 32.73
C PHE A 1036 -21.80 -31.18 32.35
N ARG A 1037 -22.34 -31.91 33.33
CA ARG A 1037 -23.11 -33.14 33.09
C ARG A 1037 -24.50 -32.90 32.51
N ASN A 1038 -25.14 -31.78 32.85
CA ASN A 1038 -26.56 -31.58 32.59
C ASN A 1038 -26.91 -30.38 31.70
N CYS A 1039 -25.93 -29.57 31.25
CA CYS A 1039 -26.23 -28.43 30.38
C CYS A 1039 -26.54 -28.82 28.92
N GLY A 1040 -26.33 -30.08 28.56
CA GLY A 1040 -26.57 -30.61 27.20
C GLY A 1040 -25.47 -30.32 26.18
N CYS A 1041 -24.35 -29.74 26.61
CA CYS A 1041 -23.23 -29.36 25.72
C CYS A 1041 -22.02 -30.30 25.78
N PHE A 1042 -22.00 -31.23 26.74
CA PHE A 1042 -20.89 -32.16 26.96
C PHE A 1042 -21.39 -33.59 27.05
N THR A 1043 -20.58 -34.54 26.57
CA THR A 1043 -20.75 -35.94 26.96
C THR A 1043 -20.29 -36.15 28.40
N ARG A 1044 -20.59 -37.32 28.95
CA ARG A 1044 -20.18 -37.66 30.32
C ARG A 1044 -18.65 -37.72 30.44
N GLU A 1045 -17.99 -38.21 29.41
CA GLU A 1045 -16.55 -38.33 29.29
C GLU A 1045 -15.89 -36.95 29.20
N GLU A 1046 -16.40 -36.06 28.33
CA GLU A 1046 -15.90 -34.68 28.22
C GLU A 1046 -16.06 -33.91 29.54
N ALA A 1047 -17.22 -34.04 30.18
CA ALA A 1047 -17.49 -33.42 31.47
C ALA A 1047 -16.51 -33.89 32.56
N GLN A 1048 -16.19 -35.18 32.56
CA GLN A 1048 -15.23 -35.76 33.49
C GLN A 1048 -13.81 -35.28 33.19
N GLU A 1049 -13.41 -35.25 31.92
CA GLU A 1049 -12.10 -34.79 31.48
C GLU A 1049 -11.84 -33.34 31.93
N TYR A 1050 -12.80 -32.42 31.75
CA TYR A 1050 -12.64 -31.02 32.17
C TYR A 1050 -12.45 -30.85 33.69
N VAL A 1051 -13.05 -31.74 34.49
CA VAL A 1051 -12.84 -31.77 35.94
C VAL A 1051 -11.46 -32.35 36.25
N GLU A 1052 -11.04 -33.40 35.56
CA GLU A 1052 -9.73 -34.04 35.77
C GLU A 1052 -8.55 -33.13 35.45
N ILE A 1053 -8.60 -32.44 34.30
CA ILE A 1053 -7.55 -31.49 33.87
C ILE A 1053 -7.56 -30.17 34.66
N GLY A 1054 -8.53 -29.99 35.58
CA GLY A 1054 -8.52 -28.90 36.55
C GLY A 1054 -9.16 -27.59 36.09
N ALA A 1055 -10.22 -27.63 35.27
CA ALA A 1055 -10.95 -26.43 34.86
C ALA A 1055 -11.44 -25.59 36.06
N LEU A 1056 -11.77 -26.23 37.18
CA LEU A 1056 -12.21 -25.57 38.42
C LEU A 1056 -11.07 -24.81 39.11
N ASN A 1057 -9.83 -25.30 39.02
CA ASN A 1057 -8.66 -24.56 39.48
C ASN A 1057 -8.47 -23.30 38.62
N GLY A 1058 -8.64 -23.43 37.30
CA GLY A 1058 -8.64 -22.29 36.38
C GLY A 1058 -9.67 -21.22 36.76
N LEU A 1059 -10.89 -21.63 37.12
CA LEU A 1059 -11.96 -20.73 37.57
C LEU A 1059 -11.56 -19.94 38.83
N PHE A 1060 -10.98 -20.62 39.83
CA PHE A 1060 -10.51 -19.97 41.06
C PHE A 1060 -9.34 -19.02 40.77
N VAL A 1061 -8.36 -19.44 39.96
CA VAL A 1061 -7.21 -18.61 39.56
C VAL A 1061 -7.67 -17.34 38.83
N LEU A 1062 -8.56 -17.47 37.86
CA LEU A 1062 -9.08 -16.34 37.09
C LEU A 1062 -9.89 -15.38 37.98
N GLY A 1063 -10.77 -15.91 38.82
CA GLY A 1063 -11.52 -15.12 39.79
C GLY A 1063 -10.59 -14.37 40.73
N ARG A 1064 -9.70 -15.09 41.41
CA ARG A 1064 -8.80 -14.56 42.45
C ARG A 1064 -7.78 -13.55 41.91
N SER A 1065 -7.43 -13.64 40.64
CA SER A 1065 -6.57 -12.66 39.97
C SER A 1065 -7.12 -11.23 40.09
N MET A 1066 -8.45 -11.05 40.06
CA MET A 1066 -9.09 -9.75 40.24
C MET A 1066 -8.76 -9.12 41.60
N GLY A 1067 -8.88 -9.89 42.68
CA GLY A 1067 -8.56 -9.45 44.04
C GLY A 1067 -7.08 -9.13 44.21
N PHE A 1068 -6.19 -9.93 43.64
CA PHE A 1068 -4.74 -9.71 43.75
C PHE A 1068 -4.29 -8.45 42.99
N ILE A 1069 -4.86 -8.19 41.81
CA ILE A 1069 -4.65 -6.92 41.10
C ILE A 1069 -5.19 -5.75 41.95
N GLY A 1070 -6.38 -5.92 42.56
CA GLY A 1070 -6.95 -4.95 43.50
C GLY A 1070 -5.99 -4.61 44.65
N HIS A 1071 -5.39 -5.63 45.27
CA HIS A 1071 -4.39 -5.43 46.32
C HIS A 1071 -3.10 -4.77 45.80
N TYR A 1072 -2.59 -5.12 44.62
CA TYR A 1072 -1.44 -4.42 44.03
C TYR A 1072 -1.73 -2.92 43.86
N LEU A 1073 -2.86 -2.58 43.24
CA LEU A 1073 -3.25 -1.19 43.00
C LEU A 1073 -3.47 -0.45 44.32
N ASP A 1074 -4.08 -1.11 45.30
CA ASP A 1074 -4.30 -0.54 46.63
C ASP A 1074 -2.97 -0.23 47.33
N GLN A 1075 -2.01 -1.16 47.35
CA GLN A 1075 -0.71 -0.92 47.99
C GLN A 1075 0.11 0.16 47.29
N LYS A 1076 0.07 0.24 45.95
CA LYS A 1076 0.67 1.36 45.20
C LYS A 1076 0.00 2.69 45.54
N ARG A 1077 -1.33 2.73 45.58
CA ARG A 1077 -2.11 3.92 45.95
C ARG A 1077 -1.82 4.38 47.39
N LEU A 1078 -1.71 3.43 48.33
CA LEU A 1078 -1.37 3.67 49.74
C LEU A 1078 0.11 4.02 49.94
N LYS A 1079 0.94 4.00 48.88
CA LYS A 1079 2.39 4.29 48.92
C LYS A 1079 3.12 3.50 50.02
N GLN A 1080 2.72 2.24 50.22
CA GLN A 1080 3.30 1.40 51.28
C GLN A 1080 4.76 1.05 50.96
N GLY A 1081 5.65 1.30 51.94
CA GLY A 1081 7.07 0.98 51.83
C GLY A 1081 7.39 -0.50 51.97
N LEU A 1082 8.66 -0.87 51.81
CA LEU A 1082 9.15 -2.26 51.88
C LEU A 1082 8.66 -2.97 53.16
N TYR A 1083 8.20 -4.21 53.01
CA TYR A 1083 7.83 -5.06 54.13
C TYR A 1083 9.02 -5.92 54.55
N ARG A 1084 9.31 -5.95 55.86
CA ARG A 1084 10.24 -6.88 56.50
C ARG A 1084 9.49 -7.57 57.64
N HIS A 1085 9.54 -8.90 57.67
CA HIS A 1085 8.84 -9.66 58.71
C HIS A 1085 9.49 -9.40 60.09
N PRO A 1086 8.69 -9.18 61.14
CA PRO A 1086 9.19 -9.02 62.51
C PRO A 1086 9.97 -10.25 63.01
N TRP A 1087 10.99 -10.04 63.84
CA TRP A 1087 11.82 -11.14 64.36
C TRP A 1087 11.15 -11.95 65.49
N ASP A 1088 10.24 -11.33 66.23
CA ASP A 1088 9.46 -11.96 67.30
C ASP A 1088 8.45 -13.00 66.80
N ASP A 1089 8.10 -12.96 65.50
CA ASP A 1089 7.23 -13.93 64.82
C ASP A 1089 8.04 -15.09 64.17
N ILE A 1090 9.37 -15.12 64.35
CA ILE A 1090 10.26 -16.15 63.78
C ILE A 1090 10.97 -16.92 64.91
N SER A 1091 10.72 -18.23 65.00
CA SER A 1091 11.47 -19.11 65.90
C SER A 1091 12.79 -19.56 65.26
N TYR A 1092 13.89 -18.97 65.71
CA TYR A 1092 15.25 -19.30 65.26
C TYR A 1092 15.82 -20.51 66.03
N ILE A 1093 15.49 -21.73 65.59
CA ILE A 1093 16.05 -22.97 66.14
C ILE A 1093 17.28 -23.35 65.30
N LEU A 1094 18.42 -22.73 65.61
CA LEU A 1094 19.68 -22.95 64.91
C LEU A 1094 20.44 -24.17 65.48
N PRO A 1095 21.16 -24.96 64.67
CA PRO A 1095 22.01 -26.06 65.16
C PRO A 1095 23.11 -25.53 66.10
N GLU A 1096 23.38 -26.25 67.19
CA GLU A 1096 24.32 -25.84 68.25
C GLU A 1096 25.75 -25.56 67.74
N SER A 1097 26.18 -26.18 66.64
CA SER A 1097 27.53 -26.01 66.06
C SER A 1097 27.81 -24.64 65.44
N LEU A 1098 26.83 -23.72 65.39
CA LEU A 1098 26.99 -22.35 64.90
C LEU A 1098 27.15 -21.31 66.02
N HIS A 1099 27.06 -21.71 67.29
CA HIS A 1099 27.15 -20.78 68.42
C HIS A 1099 28.59 -20.44 68.86
N GLU A 1100 29.61 -21.19 68.42
CA GLU A 1100 31.01 -20.95 68.83
C GLU A 1100 31.79 -19.98 67.92
N SER A 1101 31.21 -19.51 66.82
CA SER A 1101 31.91 -18.65 65.84
C SER A 1101 31.19 -17.34 65.51
N LEU A 1102 30.42 -16.77 66.44
CA LEU A 1102 29.82 -15.44 66.33
C LEU A 1102 30.25 -14.52 67.48
#